data_AF-A0A913YNG9-F1
#
_entry.id   AF-A0A913YNG9-F1
#
_cell.length_a   1.000
_cell.length_b   1.000
_cell.length_c   1.000
_cell.angle_alpha   90.00
_cell.angle_beta   90.00
_cell.angle_gamma   90.00
#
_symmetry.space_group_name_H-M   'P 1'
#
loop_
_entity.id
_entity.type
_entity.pdbx_description
1 polymer ?
#
loop_
_entity_poly.entity_id
_entity_poly.type
_entity_poly.pdbx_seq_one_letter_code
_entity_poly.pdbx_strand_id
1 'polypeptide(L)'
;MAAVSAPDIQQGDKLRSIQKRLKILKQEISERSKKNYELEKDVRFFDQRIALLINHRIAFEELSDRLGDGDRRVGVIKDELKRQRYGNLFYLLQTEPYYLAQLTRIVSLNEIDSLLQPVMFSLYGNQYEAREEYLLLSMFELALKYEFDECENFNSLLRANTAISRMMTTYTRRGPGQEYLKLTLEEPLHELLSQPDLILEINPIKVYIEIYGHPQDESNQLTIEKAMDDPEVQLKTRIRIKKLVDVASLFLGIIVSSLDKVPYGIRWLCGAIKTLAMEKYPDVSVEQVSSMVGGFFLLRFLNPAIVTPSAHMLTSKQPSQTMRRNLTLIAKILQSMANKNIVTSHFKEEYMQPLQPFALEHVDLMQSFLRDLCSVQDFHESLEMEHYLSLSKNISISITLNEMNKIHELLLQYKDDLALTEDDPLFVLLDELGQAELQMSCLEDLTVHLPLSNRWGPKKQVIRTDSLESTISKKIESEAVKEQCRNTEPTLYSAVQRAQKDKNTEWGGIADYLMHIFQSVDEFHNVLYHDDSFYQEIRQEVQLKLMKCEKFEMELQSLQRVYEALDNHGNFLQEQLNAYKEYLVVVRSRAASVSKVQKRSSFGLSSSQSGPKVLKFTYTQLEREGVIIETNDIPEKKKSDISVTVSSPEPGVYTITLYYKGETSNAYETDLNLEELLEKQHLSEPISSSSGLNLPKPKVNFKLAREISHKCN
;
A
#
# COMPACT_ATOMS: atom_id res chain seq x y z
N MET A 1 20.24 -52.66 36.16
CA MET A 1 19.93 -51.22 36.20
C MET A 1 21.05 -50.46 35.53
N ALA A 2 20.85 -49.99 34.31
CA ALA A 2 21.62 -48.93 33.68
C ALA A 2 20.57 -48.07 32.97
N ALA A 3 20.36 -46.84 33.43
CA ALA A 3 19.35 -45.96 32.87
C ALA A 3 19.90 -45.38 31.56
N VAL A 4 19.53 -45.98 30.44
CA VAL A 4 19.70 -45.37 29.12
C VAL A 4 18.67 -44.24 29.05
N SER A 5 19.15 -43.00 29.05
CA SER A 5 18.30 -41.82 28.87
C SER A 5 17.61 -41.89 27.51
N ALA A 6 16.30 -41.61 27.49
CA ALA A 6 15.53 -41.58 26.24
C ALA A 6 16.15 -40.56 25.27
N PRO A 7 16.22 -40.87 23.96
CA PRO A 7 16.64 -39.90 22.95
C PRO A 7 15.61 -38.76 22.87
N ASP A 8 16.11 -37.55 22.66
CA ASP A 8 15.34 -36.31 22.88
C ASP A 8 14.12 -36.16 21.96
N ILE A 9 12.98 -35.84 22.56
CA ILE A 9 11.66 -35.62 21.90
C ILE A 9 11.66 -34.35 21.01
N GLN A 10 12.76 -33.60 21.01
CA GLN A 10 12.84 -32.21 20.60
C GLN A 10 12.64 -31.95 19.10
N GLN A 11 12.92 -32.89 18.18
CA GLN A 11 12.82 -32.62 16.73
C GLN A 11 11.41 -32.63 16.15
N GLY A 12 10.52 -33.51 16.62
CA GLY A 12 9.10 -33.49 16.22
C GLY A 12 8.41 -32.21 16.68
N ASP A 13 8.79 -31.74 17.88
CA ASP A 13 8.42 -30.44 18.40
C ASP A 13 9.11 -29.30 17.63
N LYS A 14 10.36 -29.47 17.16
CA LYS A 14 11.07 -28.47 16.34
C LYS A 14 10.33 -28.15 15.04
N LEU A 15 9.91 -29.15 14.25
CA LEU A 15 9.14 -28.90 13.03
C LEU A 15 7.81 -28.18 13.32
N ARG A 16 7.06 -28.64 14.32
CA ARG A 16 5.80 -28.01 14.75
C ARG A 16 6.02 -26.59 15.29
N SER A 17 7.13 -26.36 15.99
CA SER A 17 7.54 -25.07 16.53
C SER A 17 7.91 -24.10 15.41
N ILE A 18 8.70 -24.53 14.42
CA ILE A 18 9.02 -23.75 13.22
C ILE A 18 7.75 -23.42 12.45
N GLN A 19 6.85 -24.38 12.20
CA GLN A 19 5.57 -24.13 11.53
C GLN A 19 4.68 -23.14 12.31
N LYS A 20 4.62 -23.27 13.64
CA LYS A 20 3.90 -22.33 14.51
C LYS A 20 4.53 -20.94 14.48
N ARG A 21 5.86 -20.82 14.52
CA ARG A 21 6.57 -19.54 14.46
C ARG A 21 6.46 -18.90 13.07
N LEU A 22 6.53 -19.67 11.99
CA LEU A 22 6.22 -19.23 10.63
C LEU A 22 4.81 -18.68 10.54
N LYS A 23 3.79 -19.39 11.07
CA LYS A 23 2.40 -18.89 11.06
C LYS A 23 2.27 -17.56 11.79
N ILE A 24 2.86 -17.45 12.99
CA ILE A 24 2.84 -16.21 13.78
C ILE A 24 3.57 -15.08 13.01
N LEU A 25 4.78 -15.33 12.51
CA LEU A 25 5.57 -14.33 11.79
C LEU A 25 4.90 -13.87 10.50
N LYS A 26 4.23 -14.77 9.76
CA LYS A 26 3.43 -14.44 8.57
C LYS A 26 2.27 -13.50 8.90
N GLN A 27 1.63 -13.68 10.06
CA GLN A 27 0.61 -12.77 10.57
C GLN A 27 1.24 -11.42 11.00
N GLU A 28 2.30 -11.44 11.82
CA GLU A 28 3.06 -10.25 12.27
C GLU A 28 3.52 -9.39 11.07
N ILE A 29 4.03 -10.01 10.00
CA ILE A 29 4.43 -9.32 8.76
C ILE A 29 3.21 -8.68 8.06
N SER A 30 2.08 -9.37 8.00
CA SER A 30 0.89 -8.86 7.30
C SER A 30 0.28 -7.65 8.04
N GLU A 31 0.20 -7.73 9.38
CA GLU A 31 -0.22 -6.64 10.26
C GLU A 31 0.74 -5.46 10.19
N ARG A 32 2.07 -5.68 10.22
CA ARG A 32 3.06 -4.61 10.08
C ARG A 32 3.07 -3.97 8.70
N SER A 33 2.86 -4.76 7.64
CA SER A 33 2.74 -4.26 6.26
C SER A 33 1.55 -3.31 6.12
N LYS A 34 0.40 -3.67 6.72
CA LYS A 34 -0.79 -2.80 6.78
C LYS A 34 -0.47 -1.50 7.53
N LYS A 35 0.09 -1.57 8.75
CA LYS A 35 0.44 -0.38 9.55
C LYS A 35 1.42 0.54 8.78
N ASN A 36 2.44 -0.03 8.13
CA ASN A 36 3.38 0.73 7.32
C ASN A 36 2.70 1.43 6.12
N TYR A 37 1.75 0.77 5.44
CA TYR A 37 1.02 1.40 4.33
C TYR A 37 0.24 2.65 4.79
N GLU A 38 -0.37 2.58 5.98
CA GLU A 38 -1.08 3.71 6.56
C GLU A 38 -0.12 4.85 6.92
N LEU A 39 0.99 4.54 7.58
CA LEU A 39 2.03 5.51 7.90
C LEU A 39 2.59 6.20 6.64
N GLU A 40 2.84 5.45 5.56
CA GLU A 40 3.26 6.05 4.28
C GLU A 40 2.18 6.93 3.64
N LYS A 41 0.90 6.55 3.74
CA LYS A 41 -0.23 7.35 3.25
C LYS A 41 -0.33 8.67 4.02
N ASP A 42 -0.16 8.62 5.33
CA ASP A 42 -0.18 9.82 6.16
C ASP A 42 1.08 10.67 5.93
N VAL A 43 2.28 10.09 5.81
CA VAL A 43 3.50 10.81 5.39
C VAL A 43 3.27 11.53 4.04
N ARG A 44 2.71 10.86 3.03
CA ARG A 44 2.37 11.50 1.74
C ARG A 44 1.37 12.66 1.88
N PHE A 45 0.39 12.53 2.77
CA PHE A 45 -0.57 13.60 3.08
C PHE A 45 0.11 14.80 3.75
N PHE A 46 1.03 14.57 4.71
CA PHE A 46 1.83 15.65 5.30
C PHE A 46 2.82 16.26 4.30
N ASP A 47 3.47 15.49 3.43
CA ASP A 47 4.36 16.00 2.37
C ASP A 47 3.60 16.98 1.45
N GLN A 48 2.42 16.56 0.96
CA GLN A 48 1.56 17.39 0.12
C GLN A 48 1.08 18.65 0.86
N ARG A 49 0.60 18.51 2.10
CA ARG A 49 0.12 19.66 2.89
C ARG A 49 1.24 20.58 3.33
N ILE A 50 2.46 20.11 3.59
CA ILE A 50 3.60 20.98 3.91
C ILE A 50 4.04 21.77 2.68
N ALA A 51 4.06 21.15 1.49
CA ALA A 51 4.30 21.87 0.23
C ALA A 51 3.24 22.96 -0.02
N LEU A 52 1.99 22.76 0.42
CA LEU A 52 0.93 23.76 0.37
C LEU A 52 1.04 24.81 1.50
N LEU A 53 1.37 24.42 2.74
CA LEU A 53 1.53 25.31 3.91
C LEU A 53 2.69 26.31 3.73
N ILE A 54 3.71 25.95 2.97
CA ILE A 54 4.80 26.85 2.56
C ILE A 54 4.27 27.99 1.68
N ASN A 55 3.18 27.78 0.93
CA ASN A 55 2.60 28.74 -0.01
C ASN A 55 1.35 29.46 0.55
N HIS A 56 0.42 28.74 1.18
CA HIS A 56 -0.85 29.27 1.67
C HIS A 56 -1.21 28.68 3.05
N ARG A 57 -1.49 29.54 4.02
CA ARG A 57 -1.87 29.17 5.39
C ARG A 57 -3.33 28.69 5.42
N ILE A 58 -3.54 27.38 5.55
CA ILE A 58 -4.86 26.72 5.53
C ILE A 58 -5.01 25.82 6.78
N ALA A 59 -6.26 25.55 7.17
CA ALA A 59 -6.72 25.03 8.45
C ALA A 59 -5.97 23.81 9.02
N PHE A 60 -5.90 23.78 10.36
CA PHE A 60 -4.97 22.94 11.12
C PHE A 60 -5.63 21.78 11.89
N GLU A 61 -6.95 21.80 12.10
CA GLU A 61 -7.65 20.81 12.95
C GLU A 61 -7.58 19.38 12.38
N GLU A 62 -7.81 19.21 11.08
CA GLU A 62 -7.76 17.90 10.40
C GLU A 62 -6.37 17.22 10.46
N LEU A 63 -5.30 18.01 10.69
CA LEU A 63 -3.95 17.47 10.87
C LEU A 63 -3.80 16.80 12.25
N SER A 64 -4.44 17.32 13.30
CA SER A 64 -4.23 16.86 14.69
C SER A 64 -4.79 15.46 14.93
N ASP A 65 -5.94 15.13 14.34
CA ASP A 65 -6.61 13.83 14.57
C ASP A 65 -5.81 12.65 13.97
N ARG A 66 -5.13 12.86 12.83
CA ARG A 66 -4.27 11.84 12.22
C ARG A 66 -2.93 11.63 12.94
N LEU A 67 -2.59 12.50 13.90
CA LEU A 67 -1.32 12.46 14.63
C LEU A 67 -1.42 11.71 15.98
N GLY A 68 -2.60 11.17 16.31
CA GLY A 68 -2.88 10.38 17.51
C GLY A 68 -2.08 9.07 17.57
N ASP A 69 -1.19 8.96 18.55
CA ASP A 69 -0.16 7.91 18.68
C ASP A 69 -0.69 6.63 19.37
N GLY A 70 -1.91 6.21 19.05
CA GLY A 70 -2.56 5.04 19.65
C GLY A 70 -2.58 3.84 18.70
N ASP A 71 -2.15 2.66 19.17
CA ASP A 71 -2.56 1.41 18.53
C ASP A 71 -4.10 1.35 18.49
N ARG A 72 -4.67 1.15 17.30
CA ARG A 72 -6.12 1.16 17.11
C ARG A 72 -6.77 0.13 18.02
N ARG A 73 -7.69 0.60 18.86
CA ARG A 73 -8.33 -0.24 19.88
C ARG A 73 -9.09 -1.36 19.19
N VAL A 74 -8.84 -2.60 19.59
CA VAL A 74 -9.62 -3.75 19.10
C VAL A 74 -11.04 -3.64 19.65
N GLY A 75 -12.01 -3.69 18.75
CA GLY A 75 -13.43 -3.49 19.05
C GLY A 75 -14.31 -4.63 18.54
N VAL A 76 -15.56 -4.59 18.96
CA VAL A 76 -16.61 -5.48 18.45
C VAL A 76 -17.82 -4.61 18.08
N ILE A 77 -18.37 -4.83 16.88
CA ILE A 77 -19.65 -4.25 16.48
C ILE A 77 -20.72 -4.81 17.43
N LYS A 78 -21.28 -3.95 18.29
CA LYS A 78 -22.23 -4.34 19.34
C LYS A 78 -23.56 -4.86 18.79
N ASP A 79 -23.96 -4.37 17.62
CA ASP A 79 -25.13 -4.84 16.90
C ASP A 79 -24.79 -6.13 16.14
N GLU A 80 -25.37 -7.24 16.60
CA GLU A 80 -25.14 -8.57 16.03
C GLU A 80 -25.71 -8.71 14.60
N LEU A 81 -26.83 -8.07 14.29
CA LEU A 81 -27.43 -8.10 12.95
C LEU A 81 -26.56 -7.34 11.96
N LYS A 82 -26.12 -6.13 12.34
CA LYS A 82 -25.19 -5.33 11.53
C LYS A 82 -23.85 -6.02 11.33
N ARG A 83 -23.30 -6.65 12.38
CA ARG A 83 -22.09 -7.49 12.30
C ARG A 83 -22.29 -8.65 11.31
N GLN A 84 -23.43 -9.33 11.35
CA GLN A 84 -23.74 -10.43 10.44
C GLN A 84 -23.92 -9.94 8.99
N ARG A 85 -24.59 -8.80 8.77
CA ARG A 85 -24.76 -8.20 7.44
C ARG A 85 -23.42 -7.82 6.81
N TYR A 86 -22.54 -7.15 7.56
CA TYR A 86 -21.18 -6.88 7.07
C TYR A 86 -20.37 -8.17 6.87
N GLY A 87 -20.50 -9.17 7.74
CA GLY A 87 -19.88 -10.50 7.55
C GLY A 87 -20.32 -11.20 6.26
N ASN A 88 -21.57 -11.03 5.86
CA ASN A 88 -22.08 -11.51 4.58
C ASN A 88 -21.57 -10.66 3.39
N LEU A 89 -21.50 -9.32 3.55
CA LEU A 89 -21.00 -8.41 2.51
C LEU A 89 -19.54 -8.71 2.17
N PHE A 90 -18.65 -8.76 3.16
CA PHE A 90 -17.24 -9.04 2.90
C PHE A 90 -17.00 -10.49 2.50
N TYR A 91 -17.85 -11.46 2.90
CA TYR A 91 -17.80 -12.80 2.30
C TYR A 91 -18.10 -12.76 0.79
N LEU A 92 -19.16 -12.04 0.39
CA LEU A 92 -19.53 -11.88 -1.02
C LEU A 92 -18.42 -11.18 -1.81
N LEU A 93 -17.90 -10.05 -1.32
CA LEU A 93 -16.80 -9.32 -1.97
C LEU A 93 -15.51 -10.14 -2.08
N GLN A 94 -15.21 -11.00 -1.09
CA GLN A 94 -14.02 -11.85 -1.13
C GLN A 94 -14.16 -12.99 -2.16
N THR A 95 -15.37 -13.53 -2.33
CA THR A 95 -15.62 -14.73 -3.14
C THR A 95 -16.10 -14.46 -4.56
N GLU A 96 -16.74 -13.32 -4.81
CA GLU A 96 -17.19 -12.89 -6.14
C GLU A 96 -16.32 -11.72 -6.63
N PRO A 97 -15.21 -11.99 -7.36
CA PRO A 97 -14.24 -10.96 -7.76
C PRO A 97 -14.85 -9.86 -8.65
N TYR A 98 -15.97 -10.15 -9.32
CA TYR A 98 -16.70 -9.24 -10.21
C TYR A 98 -16.93 -7.84 -9.62
N TYR A 99 -17.42 -7.76 -8.38
CA TYR A 99 -17.79 -6.47 -7.78
C TYR A 99 -16.57 -5.58 -7.54
N LEU A 100 -15.47 -6.15 -7.07
CA LEU A 100 -14.23 -5.42 -6.82
C LEU A 100 -13.52 -5.06 -8.13
N ALA A 101 -13.48 -5.98 -9.09
CA ALA A 101 -12.93 -5.70 -10.41
C ALA A 101 -13.67 -4.54 -11.11
N GLN A 102 -15.01 -4.53 -11.05
CA GLN A 102 -15.82 -3.44 -11.59
C GLN A 102 -15.57 -2.12 -10.83
N LEU A 103 -15.41 -2.15 -9.50
CA LEU A 103 -15.00 -0.95 -8.74
C LEU A 103 -13.65 -0.40 -9.23
N THR A 104 -12.64 -1.24 -9.51
CA THR A 104 -11.33 -0.75 -10.00
C THR A 104 -11.40 0.00 -11.34
N ARG A 105 -12.47 -0.23 -12.12
CA ARG A 105 -12.73 0.42 -13.42
C ARG A 105 -13.33 1.82 -13.26
N ILE A 106 -14.18 2.01 -12.25
CA ILE A 106 -15.04 3.21 -12.12
C ILE A 106 -14.61 4.21 -11.03
N VAL A 107 -13.82 3.79 -10.03
CA VAL A 107 -13.35 4.72 -8.97
C VAL A 107 -12.45 5.83 -9.51
N SER A 108 -12.61 7.04 -8.96
CA SER A 108 -11.77 8.19 -9.29
C SER A 108 -10.36 8.07 -8.70
N LEU A 109 -9.42 8.86 -9.24
CA LEU A 109 -8.01 8.87 -8.79
C LEU A 109 -7.83 9.11 -7.29
N ASN A 110 -8.72 9.88 -6.66
CA ASN A 110 -8.70 10.21 -5.24
C ASN A 110 -9.23 9.05 -4.36
N GLU A 111 -10.08 8.20 -4.91
CA GLU A 111 -10.71 7.07 -4.22
C GLU A 111 -9.89 5.78 -4.31
N ILE A 112 -8.89 5.71 -5.19
CA ILE A 112 -8.05 4.50 -5.36
C ILE A 112 -7.48 4.04 -4.02
N ASP A 113 -6.99 4.93 -3.16
CA ASP A 113 -6.45 4.53 -1.85
C ASP A 113 -7.53 4.01 -0.88
N SER A 114 -8.76 4.51 -0.99
CA SER A 114 -9.92 4.03 -0.20
C SER A 114 -10.39 2.64 -0.63
N LEU A 115 -10.21 2.26 -1.90
CA LEU A 115 -10.46 0.90 -2.40
C LEU A 115 -9.26 -0.03 -2.14
N LEU A 116 -8.05 0.41 -2.48
CA LEU A 116 -6.83 -0.38 -2.47
C LEU A 116 -6.46 -0.82 -1.05
N GLN A 117 -6.53 0.06 -0.05
CA GLN A 117 -6.13 -0.29 1.31
C GLN A 117 -6.98 -1.46 1.89
N PRO A 118 -8.33 -1.39 1.92
CA PRO A 118 -9.14 -2.48 2.45
C PRO A 118 -9.01 -3.77 1.61
N VAL A 119 -8.96 -3.68 0.28
CA VAL A 119 -8.85 -4.86 -0.59
C VAL A 119 -7.50 -5.58 -0.39
N MET A 120 -6.38 -4.85 -0.48
CA MET A 120 -5.04 -5.44 -0.46
C MET A 120 -4.54 -5.87 0.93
N PHE A 121 -5.03 -5.23 2.00
CA PHE A 121 -4.50 -5.42 3.36
C PHE A 121 -5.53 -5.89 4.40
N SER A 122 -6.82 -5.93 4.08
CA SER A 122 -7.87 -6.38 5.03
C SER A 122 -8.69 -7.55 4.49
N LEU A 123 -9.15 -7.48 3.24
CA LEU A 123 -10.01 -8.50 2.61
C LEU A 123 -9.21 -9.69 2.06
N TYR A 124 -8.08 -9.38 1.44
CA TYR A 124 -7.06 -10.36 1.01
C TYR A 124 -5.74 -10.12 1.75
N GLY A 125 -5.81 -9.70 3.02
CA GLY A 125 -4.63 -9.25 3.76
C GLY A 125 -3.60 -10.34 4.05
N ASN A 126 -4.02 -11.61 4.14
CA ASN A 126 -3.16 -12.74 4.48
C ASN A 126 -2.37 -13.25 3.26
N GLN A 127 -1.33 -12.51 2.88
CA GLN A 127 -0.44 -12.75 1.73
C GLN A 127 0.32 -14.09 1.72
N TYR A 128 0.07 -14.97 2.69
CA TYR A 128 0.66 -16.31 2.79
C TYR A 128 -0.39 -17.43 2.90
N GLU A 129 -1.68 -17.10 2.87
CA GLU A 129 -2.77 -18.08 2.73
C GLU A 129 -3.19 -18.15 1.26
N ALA A 130 -2.91 -19.31 0.66
CA ALA A 130 -3.09 -19.54 -0.77
C ALA A 130 -4.53 -19.21 -1.24
N ARG A 131 -5.56 -19.47 -0.43
CA ARG A 131 -6.94 -19.09 -0.76
C ARG A 131 -7.13 -17.59 -0.96
N GLU A 132 -6.61 -16.75 -0.05
CA GLU A 132 -6.73 -15.29 -0.22
C GLU A 132 -5.89 -14.80 -1.39
N GLU A 133 -4.73 -15.41 -1.61
CA GLU A 133 -3.85 -15.11 -2.73
C GLU A 133 -4.50 -15.45 -4.08
N TYR A 134 -5.07 -16.65 -4.24
CA TYR A 134 -5.74 -17.09 -5.45
C TYR A 134 -7.01 -16.27 -5.73
N LEU A 135 -7.82 -15.95 -4.71
CA LEU A 135 -8.98 -15.08 -4.90
C LEU A 135 -8.58 -13.64 -5.31
N LEU A 136 -7.48 -13.11 -4.74
CA LEU A 136 -6.92 -11.82 -5.14
C LEU A 136 -6.40 -11.85 -6.58
N LEU A 137 -5.73 -12.94 -6.99
CA LEU A 137 -5.27 -13.11 -8.37
C LEU A 137 -6.44 -13.24 -9.35
N SER A 138 -7.52 -13.97 -9.02
CA SER A 138 -8.74 -14.02 -9.83
C SER A 138 -9.38 -12.63 -10.00
N MET A 139 -9.38 -11.81 -8.96
CA MET A 139 -9.83 -10.41 -9.03
C MET A 139 -8.91 -9.57 -9.92
N PHE A 140 -7.59 -9.77 -9.83
CA PHE A 140 -6.61 -9.11 -10.71
C PHE A 140 -6.81 -9.47 -12.19
N GLU A 141 -7.04 -10.74 -12.54
CA GLU A 141 -7.31 -11.15 -13.93
C GLU A 141 -8.56 -10.48 -14.48
N LEU A 142 -9.67 -10.47 -13.72
CA LEU A 142 -10.91 -9.87 -14.19
C LEU A 142 -10.79 -8.34 -14.31
N ALA A 143 -10.10 -7.68 -13.37
CA ALA A 143 -9.82 -6.25 -13.44
C ALA A 143 -8.88 -5.89 -14.61
N LEU A 144 -7.84 -6.71 -14.85
CA LEU A 144 -6.98 -6.58 -16.03
C LEU A 144 -7.79 -6.77 -17.30
N LYS A 145 -8.63 -7.80 -17.39
CA LYS A 145 -9.47 -8.05 -18.56
C LYS A 145 -10.32 -6.82 -18.92
N TYR A 146 -10.94 -6.17 -17.94
CA TYR A 146 -11.68 -4.92 -18.18
C TYR A 146 -10.77 -3.77 -18.65
N GLU A 147 -9.60 -3.54 -18.03
CA GLU A 147 -8.66 -2.50 -18.49
C GLU A 147 -8.13 -2.78 -19.90
N PHE A 148 -7.93 -4.06 -20.25
CA PHE A 148 -7.61 -4.48 -21.60
C PHE A 148 -8.77 -4.17 -22.54
N ASP A 149 -9.99 -4.62 -22.25
CA ASP A 149 -11.20 -4.46 -23.07
C ASP A 149 -11.53 -2.99 -23.36
N GLU A 150 -11.33 -2.08 -22.40
CA GLU A 150 -11.56 -0.63 -22.58
C GLU A 150 -10.45 0.08 -23.38
N CYS A 151 -9.21 -0.41 -23.36
CA CYS A 151 -8.11 0.30 -24.00
C CYS A 151 -8.13 0.14 -25.53
N GLU A 152 -8.18 1.24 -26.28
CA GLU A 152 -8.15 1.20 -27.76
C GLU A 152 -6.72 1.00 -28.33
N ASN A 153 -5.69 1.44 -27.60
CA ASN A 153 -4.32 1.51 -28.11
C ASN A 153 -3.34 0.77 -27.20
N PHE A 154 -2.72 -0.27 -27.76
CA PHE A 154 -1.66 -1.06 -27.14
C PHE A 154 -0.54 -0.22 -26.49
N ASN A 155 -0.21 0.94 -27.06
CA ASN A 155 0.85 1.82 -26.53
C ASN A 155 0.44 2.67 -25.32
N SER A 156 -0.85 2.76 -24.97
CA SER A 156 -1.32 3.42 -23.74
C SER A 156 -1.65 2.43 -22.62
N LEU A 157 -1.92 1.17 -22.98
CA LEU A 157 -2.31 0.11 -22.06
C LEU A 157 -1.28 -0.08 -20.95
N LEU A 158 -1.76 -0.20 -19.72
CA LEU A 158 -0.93 -0.33 -18.52
C LEU A 158 0.17 0.76 -18.41
N ARG A 159 -0.04 1.98 -18.94
CA ARG A 159 0.89 3.12 -18.72
C ARG A 159 0.32 4.24 -17.85
N ALA A 160 -1.01 4.37 -17.80
CA ALA A 160 -1.69 5.31 -16.91
C ALA A 160 -1.61 4.85 -15.44
N ASN A 161 -1.92 5.77 -14.52
CA ASN A 161 -2.07 5.49 -13.08
C ASN A 161 -3.51 5.10 -12.76
N THR A 162 -3.98 3.98 -13.31
CA THR A 162 -5.27 3.36 -13.02
C THR A 162 -5.29 2.68 -11.64
N ALA A 163 -6.47 2.40 -11.08
CA ALA A 163 -6.58 1.67 -9.80
C ALA A 163 -5.85 0.33 -9.86
N ILE A 164 -6.10 -0.45 -10.91
CA ILE A 164 -5.47 -1.74 -11.19
C ILE A 164 -3.93 -1.64 -11.30
N SER A 165 -3.38 -0.65 -12.03
CA SER A 165 -1.92 -0.46 -12.10
C SER A 165 -1.28 -0.11 -10.76
N ARG A 166 -1.99 0.67 -9.91
CA ARG A 166 -1.56 0.97 -8.53
C ARG A 166 -1.66 -0.27 -7.64
N MET A 167 -2.73 -1.07 -7.77
CA MET A 167 -2.92 -2.31 -7.03
C MET A 167 -1.85 -3.36 -7.36
N MET A 168 -1.50 -3.54 -8.64
CA MET A 168 -0.38 -4.41 -9.03
C MET A 168 0.96 -3.92 -8.45
N THR A 169 1.20 -2.61 -8.45
CA THR A 169 2.41 -2.02 -7.86
C THR A 169 2.46 -2.31 -6.35
N THR A 170 1.38 -2.07 -5.62
CA THR A 170 1.29 -2.41 -4.19
C THR A 170 1.39 -3.90 -3.93
N TYR A 171 0.82 -4.76 -4.80
CA TYR A 171 0.95 -6.20 -4.70
C TYR A 171 2.42 -6.65 -4.72
N THR A 172 3.27 -6.05 -5.56
CA THR A 172 4.71 -6.36 -5.55
C THR A 172 5.47 -5.90 -4.31
N ARG A 173 4.88 -5.01 -3.48
CA ARG A 173 5.43 -4.58 -2.18
C ARG A 173 4.98 -5.47 -1.01
N ARG A 174 4.14 -6.48 -1.25
CA ARG A 174 3.76 -7.50 -0.28
C ARG A 174 4.95 -8.40 0.07
N GLY A 175 4.85 -9.12 1.18
CA GLY A 175 5.91 -9.95 1.77
C GLY A 175 6.72 -10.77 0.75
N PRO A 176 6.10 -11.60 -0.12
CA PRO A 176 6.82 -12.38 -1.12
C PRO A 176 7.62 -11.54 -2.14
N GLY A 177 7.07 -10.40 -2.58
CA GLY A 177 7.77 -9.49 -3.49
C GLY A 177 8.93 -8.78 -2.81
N GLN A 178 8.74 -8.35 -1.55
CA GLN A 178 9.79 -7.74 -0.73
C GLN A 178 10.92 -8.72 -0.39
N GLU A 179 10.59 -9.99 -0.15
CA GLU A 179 11.55 -11.09 0.04
C GLU A 179 12.42 -11.26 -1.22
N TYR A 180 11.80 -11.34 -2.40
CA TYR A 180 12.51 -11.42 -3.67
C TYR A 180 13.43 -10.22 -3.94
N LEU A 181 12.97 -8.99 -3.63
CA LEU A 181 13.81 -7.78 -3.76
C LEU A 181 15.05 -7.87 -2.86
N LYS A 182 14.89 -8.33 -1.61
CA LYS A 182 16.03 -8.53 -0.69
C LYS A 182 17.01 -9.58 -1.22
N LEU A 183 16.51 -10.77 -1.55
CA LEU A 183 17.31 -11.89 -2.06
C LEU A 183 18.06 -11.59 -3.37
N THR A 184 17.57 -10.61 -4.15
CA THR A 184 18.11 -10.32 -5.49
C THR A 184 18.92 -9.02 -5.54
N LEU A 185 18.56 -7.98 -4.77
CA LEU A 185 19.15 -6.64 -4.90
C LEU A 185 19.92 -6.16 -3.66
N GLU A 186 19.70 -6.71 -2.46
CA GLU A 186 20.28 -6.17 -1.21
C GLU A 186 21.82 -6.18 -1.23
N GLU A 187 22.43 -7.29 -1.65
CA GLU A 187 23.90 -7.44 -1.78
C GLU A 187 24.54 -6.55 -2.86
N PRO A 188 24.12 -6.58 -4.15
CA PRO A 188 24.74 -5.73 -5.19
C PRO A 188 24.50 -4.23 -4.96
N LEU A 189 23.39 -3.85 -4.32
CA LEU A 189 23.19 -2.47 -3.88
C LEU A 189 24.15 -2.11 -2.74
N HIS A 190 24.33 -2.98 -1.74
CA HIS A 190 25.27 -2.72 -0.65
C HIS A 190 26.72 -2.57 -1.17
N GLU A 191 27.16 -3.41 -2.11
CA GLU A 191 28.47 -3.26 -2.76
C GLU A 191 28.62 -1.89 -3.43
N LEU A 192 27.63 -1.47 -4.24
CA LEU A 192 27.69 -0.19 -4.94
C LEU A 192 27.64 1.01 -3.98
N LEU A 193 26.82 0.93 -2.94
CA LEU A 193 26.66 1.98 -1.92
C LEU A 193 27.88 2.12 -0.99
N SER A 194 28.72 1.09 -0.90
CA SER A 194 30.00 1.15 -0.18
C SER A 194 31.04 2.07 -0.83
N GLN A 195 30.79 2.56 -2.06
CA GLN A 195 31.68 3.42 -2.84
C GLN A 195 31.14 4.86 -2.87
N PRO A 196 31.34 5.69 -1.82
CA PRO A 196 30.71 7.01 -1.70
C PRO A 196 31.12 8.00 -2.79
N ASP A 197 32.36 7.92 -3.25
CA ASP A 197 32.96 8.82 -4.25
C ASP A 197 32.72 8.34 -5.70
N LEU A 198 31.92 7.29 -5.91
CA LEU A 198 31.63 6.78 -7.24
C LEU A 198 30.75 7.76 -8.02
N ILE A 199 31.27 8.27 -9.15
CA ILE A 199 30.53 9.14 -10.07
C ILE A 199 30.43 8.45 -11.44
N LEU A 200 29.22 8.08 -11.85
CA LEU A 200 28.90 7.49 -13.16
C LEU A 200 28.14 8.46 -14.08
N GLU A 201 28.13 9.77 -13.77
CA GLU A 201 27.53 10.77 -14.65
C GLU A 201 28.32 10.87 -15.97
N ILE A 202 27.62 10.56 -17.06
CA ILE A 202 28.14 10.50 -18.44
C ILE A 202 27.57 11.59 -19.36
N ASN A 203 26.71 12.48 -18.84
CA ASN A 203 26.23 13.63 -19.61
C ASN A 203 27.37 14.65 -19.83
N PRO A 204 27.80 14.92 -21.08
CA PRO A 204 29.00 15.72 -21.37
C PRO A 204 28.98 17.12 -20.75
N ILE A 205 27.83 17.81 -20.78
CA ILE A 205 27.67 19.15 -20.19
C ILE A 205 27.96 19.12 -18.69
N LYS A 206 27.45 18.11 -17.98
CA LYS A 206 27.70 17.96 -16.53
C LYS A 206 29.14 17.56 -16.23
N VAL A 207 29.75 16.70 -17.04
CA VAL A 207 31.17 16.33 -16.90
C VAL A 207 32.07 17.53 -17.15
N TYR A 208 31.76 18.36 -18.15
CA TYR A 208 32.47 19.62 -18.41
C TYR A 208 32.38 20.57 -17.21
N ILE A 209 31.17 20.78 -16.66
CA ILE A 209 30.95 21.63 -15.47
C ILE A 209 31.68 21.08 -14.23
N GLU A 210 31.80 19.75 -14.09
CA GLU A 210 32.57 19.12 -13.01
C GLU A 210 34.09 19.38 -13.12
N ILE A 211 34.63 19.49 -14.34
CA ILE A 211 36.06 19.74 -14.56
C ILE A 211 36.38 21.25 -14.48
N TYR A 212 35.65 22.07 -15.24
CA TYR A 212 36.00 23.48 -15.48
C TYR A 212 35.11 24.49 -14.72
N GLY A 213 34.07 24.01 -14.02
CA GLY A 213 33.05 24.86 -13.40
C GLY A 213 32.00 25.36 -14.39
N HIS A 214 31.11 26.23 -13.92
CA HIS A 214 30.14 26.88 -14.80
C HIS A 214 30.84 27.93 -15.69
N PRO A 215 30.57 27.97 -17.01
CA PRO A 215 31.11 29.02 -17.87
C PRO A 215 30.63 30.40 -17.41
N GLN A 216 31.56 31.36 -17.31
CA GLN A 216 31.26 32.71 -16.83
C GLN A 216 30.62 33.62 -17.89
N ASP A 217 30.76 33.27 -19.18
CA ASP A 217 30.22 34.04 -20.31
C ASP A 217 28.87 33.47 -20.78
N GLU A 218 27.77 34.18 -20.53
CA GLU A 218 26.42 33.81 -21.00
C GLU A 218 26.31 33.75 -22.54
N SER A 219 27.21 34.42 -23.26
CA SER A 219 27.26 34.47 -24.72
C SER A 219 27.77 33.17 -25.37
N ASN A 220 28.49 32.32 -24.63
CA ASN A 220 29.07 31.09 -25.15
C ASN A 220 28.36 29.86 -24.58
N GLN A 221 27.10 29.68 -24.98
CA GLN A 221 26.28 28.55 -24.55
C GLN A 221 27.01 27.21 -24.80
N LEU A 222 27.13 26.43 -23.71
CA LEU A 222 27.76 25.11 -23.69
C LEU A 222 26.80 24.07 -24.27
N THR A 223 27.05 23.66 -25.51
CA THR A 223 26.28 22.61 -26.19
C THR A 223 26.83 21.22 -25.86
N ILE A 224 26.04 20.18 -26.09
CA ILE A 224 26.48 18.78 -25.91
C ILE A 224 27.68 18.50 -26.81
N GLU A 225 27.63 18.93 -28.07
CA GLU A 225 28.72 18.78 -29.06
C GLU A 225 30.04 19.40 -28.56
N LYS A 226 30.03 20.69 -28.18
CA LYS A 226 31.23 21.37 -27.64
C LYS A 226 31.80 20.67 -26.41
N ALA A 227 30.94 20.15 -25.52
CA ALA A 227 31.36 19.39 -24.35
C ALA A 227 31.87 17.99 -24.71
N MET A 228 31.39 17.39 -25.80
CA MET A 228 31.86 16.11 -26.34
C MET A 228 33.17 16.23 -27.12
N ASP A 229 33.50 17.40 -27.69
CA ASP A 229 34.77 17.63 -28.38
C ASP A 229 35.95 17.83 -27.40
N ASP A 230 35.68 18.11 -26.13
CA ASP A 230 36.72 18.29 -25.12
C ASP A 230 37.42 16.95 -24.76
N PRO A 231 38.76 16.86 -24.85
CA PRO A 231 39.48 15.59 -24.68
C PRO A 231 39.47 15.07 -23.23
N GLU A 232 39.35 15.94 -22.23
CA GLU A 232 39.30 15.54 -20.82
C GLU A 232 37.90 15.01 -20.46
N VAL A 233 36.85 15.67 -20.95
CA VAL A 233 35.46 15.20 -20.88
C VAL A 233 35.31 13.86 -21.58
N GLN A 234 35.84 13.69 -22.80
CA GLN A 234 35.83 12.39 -23.50
C GLN A 234 36.50 11.30 -22.67
N LEU A 235 37.69 11.56 -22.12
CA LEU A 235 38.45 10.58 -21.34
C LEU A 235 37.70 10.17 -20.06
N LYS A 236 37.22 11.13 -19.27
CA LYS A 236 36.40 10.85 -18.08
C LYS A 236 35.13 10.08 -18.43
N THR A 237 34.41 10.52 -19.47
CA THR A 237 33.14 9.91 -19.90
C THR A 237 33.35 8.46 -20.34
N ARG A 238 34.40 8.17 -21.11
CA ARG A 238 34.74 6.80 -21.54
C ARG A 238 35.06 5.86 -20.37
N ILE A 239 35.76 6.34 -19.34
CA ILE A 239 36.04 5.57 -18.12
C ILE A 239 34.74 5.26 -17.36
N ARG A 240 33.86 6.27 -17.23
CA ARG A 240 32.55 6.12 -16.57
C ARG A 240 31.62 5.18 -17.34
N ILE A 241 31.57 5.26 -18.66
CA ILE A 241 30.83 4.32 -19.52
C ILE A 241 31.27 2.88 -19.25
N LYS A 242 32.58 2.61 -19.24
CA LYS A 242 33.07 1.25 -18.96
C LYS A 242 32.59 0.75 -17.59
N LYS A 243 32.78 1.53 -16.53
CA LYS A 243 32.34 1.14 -15.18
C LYS A 243 30.82 0.99 -15.07
N LEU A 244 30.05 1.80 -15.80
CA LEU A 244 28.60 1.72 -15.86
C LEU A 244 28.12 0.45 -16.60
N VAL A 245 28.82 0.04 -17.66
CA VAL A 245 28.63 -1.25 -18.34
C VAL A 245 28.95 -2.42 -17.40
N ASP A 246 30.10 -2.40 -16.72
CA ASP A 246 30.50 -3.44 -15.76
C ASP A 246 29.41 -3.66 -14.69
N VAL A 247 28.88 -2.56 -14.10
CA VAL A 247 27.82 -2.62 -13.08
C VAL A 247 26.47 -3.02 -13.67
N ALA A 248 26.09 -2.50 -14.84
CA ALA A 248 24.83 -2.89 -15.48
C ALA A 248 24.82 -4.39 -15.87
N SER A 249 25.97 -4.94 -16.27
CA SER A 249 26.13 -6.37 -16.56
C SER A 249 25.98 -7.24 -15.31
N LEU A 250 26.47 -6.78 -14.15
CA LEU A 250 26.27 -7.46 -12.86
C LEU A 250 24.78 -7.53 -12.50
N PHE A 251 24.08 -6.40 -12.51
CA PHE A 251 22.64 -6.36 -12.21
C PHE A 251 21.81 -7.19 -13.20
N LEU A 252 22.14 -7.13 -14.51
CA LEU A 252 21.48 -7.96 -15.52
C LEU A 252 21.67 -9.45 -15.25
N GLY A 253 22.90 -9.90 -15.00
CA GLY A 253 23.20 -11.30 -14.72
C GLY A 253 22.45 -11.83 -13.51
N ILE A 254 22.42 -11.03 -12.43
CA ILE A 254 21.67 -11.35 -11.21
C ILE A 254 20.17 -11.50 -11.51
N ILE A 255 19.54 -10.52 -12.17
CA ILE A 255 18.10 -10.53 -12.51
C ILE A 255 17.75 -11.73 -13.39
N VAL A 256 18.55 -12.02 -14.42
CA VAL A 256 18.28 -13.15 -15.33
C VAL A 256 18.43 -14.50 -14.59
N SER A 257 19.40 -14.60 -13.67
CA SER A 257 19.62 -15.79 -12.85
C SER A 257 18.62 -16.01 -11.71
N SER A 258 17.72 -15.05 -11.43
CA SER A 258 16.78 -15.10 -10.31
C SER A 258 15.35 -15.50 -10.71
N LEU A 259 15.14 -15.98 -11.94
CA LEU A 259 13.82 -16.36 -12.50
C LEU A 259 13.04 -17.36 -11.63
N ASP A 260 13.74 -18.34 -11.05
CA ASP A 260 13.21 -19.37 -10.15
C ASP A 260 12.79 -18.82 -8.78
N LYS A 261 13.38 -17.69 -8.36
CA LYS A 261 13.10 -17.00 -7.09
C LYS A 261 11.93 -16.02 -7.20
N VAL A 262 11.47 -15.67 -8.41
CA VAL A 262 10.36 -14.73 -8.58
C VAL A 262 9.06 -15.35 -8.02
N PRO A 263 8.33 -14.66 -7.11
CA PRO A 263 7.10 -15.18 -6.52
C PRO A 263 6.04 -15.56 -7.55
N TYR A 264 5.34 -16.66 -7.29
CA TYR A 264 4.35 -17.25 -8.20
C TYR A 264 3.36 -16.21 -8.74
N GLY A 265 2.68 -15.46 -7.87
CA GLY A 265 1.64 -14.51 -8.32
C GLY A 265 2.20 -13.32 -9.10
N ILE A 266 3.46 -12.89 -8.89
CA ILE A 266 4.11 -11.88 -9.74
C ILE A 266 4.35 -12.45 -11.15
N ARG A 267 4.82 -13.71 -11.25
CA ARG A 267 4.98 -14.40 -12.53
C ARG A 267 3.65 -14.65 -13.22
N TRP A 268 2.62 -15.01 -12.47
CA TRP A 268 1.27 -15.21 -12.98
C TRP A 268 0.64 -13.92 -13.50
N LEU A 269 0.79 -12.79 -12.80
CA LEU A 269 0.36 -11.47 -13.33
C LEU A 269 1.09 -11.13 -14.64
N CYS A 270 2.38 -11.44 -14.76
CA CYS A 270 3.10 -11.30 -16.03
C CYS A 270 2.53 -12.21 -17.14
N GLY A 271 2.15 -13.44 -16.78
CA GLY A 271 1.43 -14.38 -17.64
C GLY A 271 0.07 -13.87 -18.11
N ALA A 272 -0.77 -13.38 -17.19
CA ALA A 272 -2.08 -12.81 -17.47
C ALA A 272 -1.98 -11.60 -18.42
N ILE A 273 -1.06 -10.66 -18.13
CA ILE A 273 -0.77 -9.50 -19.01
C ILE A 273 -0.39 -9.97 -20.43
N LYS A 274 0.46 -11.00 -20.53
CA LYS A 274 0.86 -11.57 -21.83
C LYS A 274 -0.32 -12.21 -22.58
N THR A 275 -1.11 -13.04 -21.90
CA THR A 275 -2.27 -13.74 -22.49
C THR A 275 -3.30 -12.73 -22.98
N LEU A 276 -3.77 -11.83 -22.12
CA LEU A 276 -4.75 -10.79 -22.48
C LEU A 276 -4.25 -9.88 -23.62
N ALA A 277 -2.95 -9.59 -23.69
CA ALA A 277 -2.36 -8.82 -24.79
C ALA A 277 -2.42 -9.57 -26.12
N MET A 278 -2.09 -10.86 -26.13
CA MET A 278 -2.13 -11.69 -27.33
C MET A 278 -3.56 -12.01 -27.78
N GLU A 279 -4.51 -12.09 -26.85
CA GLU A 279 -5.92 -12.29 -27.17
C GLU A 279 -6.58 -11.02 -27.72
N LYS A 280 -6.37 -9.85 -27.09
CA LYS A 280 -6.97 -8.60 -27.58
C LYS A 280 -6.28 -8.03 -28.83
N TYR A 281 -4.97 -8.24 -28.98
CA TYR A 281 -4.19 -7.68 -30.08
C TYR A 281 -3.39 -8.78 -30.84
N PRO A 282 -4.04 -9.62 -31.68
CA PRO A 282 -3.37 -10.74 -32.34
C PRO A 282 -2.18 -10.34 -33.26
N ASP A 283 -2.17 -9.10 -33.76
CA ASP A 283 -1.16 -8.59 -34.68
C ASP A 283 0.12 -8.06 -34.00
N VAL A 284 0.18 -7.97 -32.65
CA VAL A 284 1.37 -7.44 -31.97
C VAL A 284 2.47 -8.49 -31.85
N SER A 285 3.72 -8.05 -31.99
CA SER A 285 4.87 -8.96 -31.91
C SER A 285 5.11 -9.43 -30.47
N VAL A 286 5.72 -10.62 -30.32
CA VAL A 286 6.06 -11.18 -29.01
C VAL A 286 6.97 -10.24 -28.22
N GLU A 287 7.87 -9.52 -28.89
CA GLU A 287 8.77 -8.50 -28.30
C GLU A 287 7.99 -7.28 -27.79
N GLN A 288 6.91 -6.88 -28.46
CA GLN A 288 6.03 -5.81 -27.96
C GLN A 288 5.31 -6.23 -26.68
N VAL A 289 4.81 -7.48 -26.63
CA VAL A 289 4.17 -8.05 -25.42
C VAL A 289 5.19 -8.20 -24.28
N SER A 290 6.39 -8.73 -24.56
CA SER A 290 7.49 -8.79 -23.58
C SER A 290 7.90 -7.40 -23.08
N SER A 291 7.88 -6.36 -23.94
CA SER A 291 8.11 -4.98 -23.52
C SER A 291 7.02 -4.46 -22.56
N MET A 292 5.76 -4.85 -22.76
CA MET A 292 4.66 -4.53 -21.83
C MET A 292 4.86 -5.20 -20.47
N VAL A 293 5.22 -6.49 -20.46
CA VAL A 293 5.57 -7.23 -19.23
C VAL A 293 6.76 -6.58 -18.52
N GLY A 294 7.79 -6.14 -19.25
CA GLY A 294 8.89 -5.34 -18.71
C GLY A 294 8.45 -3.97 -18.15
N GLY A 295 7.36 -3.40 -18.65
CA GLY A 295 6.68 -2.20 -18.13
C GLY A 295 5.92 -2.43 -16.80
N PHE A 296 5.71 -3.68 -16.40
CA PHE A 296 5.32 -4.04 -15.04
C PHE A 296 6.57 -4.46 -14.23
N PHE A 297 7.23 -5.55 -14.63
CA PHE A 297 8.26 -6.20 -13.84
C PHE A 297 9.54 -5.36 -13.61
N LEU A 298 10.03 -4.65 -14.65
CA LEU A 298 11.15 -3.72 -14.44
C LEU A 298 10.64 -2.35 -13.99
N LEU A 299 9.76 -1.71 -14.76
CA LEU A 299 9.46 -0.29 -14.58
C LEU A 299 8.73 0.02 -13.26
N ARG A 300 7.86 -0.88 -12.78
CA ARG A 300 7.05 -0.67 -11.56
C ARG A 300 7.53 -1.44 -10.34
N PHE A 301 8.39 -2.46 -10.52
CA PHE A 301 8.86 -3.30 -9.42
C PHE A 301 10.38 -3.20 -9.21
N LEU A 302 11.22 -3.71 -10.12
CA LEU A 302 12.67 -3.71 -9.90
C LEU A 302 13.33 -2.32 -9.97
N ASN A 303 13.02 -1.50 -10.97
CA ASN A 303 13.68 -0.21 -11.16
C ASN A 303 13.41 0.80 -10.03
N PRO A 304 12.18 0.92 -9.49
CA PRO A 304 11.93 1.71 -8.28
C PRO A 304 12.80 1.25 -7.10
N ALA A 305 12.92 -0.06 -6.88
CA ALA A 305 13.77 -0.61 -5.81
C ALA A 305 15.27 -0.34 -6.03
N ILE A 306 15.76 -0.38 -7.27
CA ILE A 306 17.15 -0.02 -7.60
C ILE A 306 17.40 1.49 -7.37
N VAL A 307 16.47 2.37 -7.77
CA VAL A 307 16.67 3.83 -7.71
C VAL A 307 16.43 4.41 -6.31
N THR A 308 15.47 3.87 -5.55
CA THR A 308 15.13 4.30 -4.19
C THR A 308 15.18 3.12 -3.20
N PRO A 309 16.37 2.51 -2.98
CA PRO A 309 16.51 1.27 -2.21
C PRO A 309 16.12 1.42 -0.73
N SER A 310 16.28 2.61 -0.15
CA SER A 310 15.82 2.90 1.21
C SER A 310 14.29 2.90 1.33
N ALA A 311 13.56 3.39 0.31
CA ALA A 311 12.10 3.36 0.29
C ALA A 311 11.52 1.95 0.03
N HIS A 312 12.37 1.03 -0.43
CA HIS A 312 12.06 -0.38 -0.64
C HIS A 312 12.72 -1.27 0.41
N MET A 313 13.17 -0.69 1.54
CA MET A 313 13.68 -1.42 2.71
C MET A 313 14.89 -2.33 2.42
N LEU A 314 15.66 -2.00 1.38
CA LEU A 314 16.91 -2.67 1.00
C LEU A 314 18.13 -2.02 1.66
N THR A 315 18.01 -0.76 2.11
CA THR A 315 19.13 -0.01 2.70
C THR A 315 18.66 0.87 3.86
N SER A 316 19.44 0.93 4.94
CA SER A 316 19.12 1.74 6.13
C SER A 316 19.34 3.24 5.96
N LYS A 317 20.16 3.65 4.98
CA LYS A 317 20.44 5.06 4.68
C LYS A 317 19.94 5.43 3.29
N GLN A 318 19.47 6.66 3.12
CA GLN A 318 19.17 7.20 1.79
C GLN A 318 20.46 7.39 0.98
N PRO A 319 20.49 6.96 -0.30
CA PRO A 319 21.62 7.27 -1.18
C PRO A 319 21.81 8.77 -1.39
N SER A 320 23.06 9.21 -1.51
CA SER A 320 23.42 10.57 -1.91
C SER A 320 22.84 10.93 -3.28
N GLN A 321 22.73 12.22 -3.61
CA GLN A 321 22.19 12.64 -4.91
C GLN A 321 23.01 12.08 -6.09
N THR A 322 24.34 12.05 -5.96
CA THR A 322 25.27 11.41 -6.91
C THR A 322 24.97 9.93 -7.06
N MET A 323 24.84 9.21 -5.95
CA MET A 323 24.61 7.76 -5.98
C MET A 323 23.21 7.40 -6.51
N ARG A 324 22.18 8.20 -6.17
CA ARG A 324 20.85 8.09 -6.77
C ARG A 324 20.88 8.31 -8.28
N ARG A 325 21.74 9.22 -8.78
CA ARG A 325 21.96 9.42 -10.22
C ARG A 325 22.66 8.21 -10.87
N ASN A 326 23.66 7.60 -10.23
CA ASN A 326 24.28 6.36 -10.69
C ASN A 326 23.24 5.23 -10.82
N LEU A 327 22.46 4.99 -9.77
CA LEU A 327 21.38 3.99 -9.74
C LEU A 327 20.32 4.26 -10.82
N THR A 328 19.99 5.54 -11.06
CA THR A 328 19.08 5.94 -12.15
C THR A 328 19.62 5.59 -13.53
N LEU A 329 20.93 5.73 -13.76
CA LEU A 329 21.55 5.36 -15.04
C LEU A 329 21.53 3.82 -15.25
N ILE A 330 21.83 3.04 -14.20
CA ILE A 330 21.73 1.58 -14.23
C ILE A 330 20.30 1.14 -14.56
N ALA A 331 19.29 1.66 -13.85
CA ALA A 331 17.88 1.37 -14.09
C ALA A 331 17.43 1.76 -15.52
N LYS A 332 17.89 2.90 -16.06
CA LYS A 332 17.61 3.30 -17.45
C LYS A 332 18.18 2.30 -18.48
N ILE A 333 19.38 1.77 -18.24
CA ILE A 333 20.01 0.78 -19.14
C ILE A 333 19.19 -0.52 -19.13
N LEU A 334 18.89 -1.07 -17.94
CA LEU A 334 18.06 -2.27 -17.80
C LEU A 334 16.67 -2.09 -18.42
N GLN A 335 16.04 -0.93 -18.20
CA GLN A 335 14.74 -0.60 -18.80
C GLN A 335 14.79 -0.49 -20.33
N SER A 336 15.91 -0.08 -20.91
CA SER A 336 16.08 -0.04 -22.37
C SER A 336 16.09 -1.45 -22.96
N MET A 337 16.79 -2.40 -22.33
CA MET A 337 16.86 -3.81 -22.78
C MET A 337 15.49 -4.50 -22.74
N ALA A 338 14.63 -4.15 -21.79
CA ALA A 338 13.24 -4.65 -21.77
C ALA A 338 12.38 -4.07 -22.91
N ASN A 339 12.72 -2.88 -23.42
CA ASN A 339 12.02 -2.21 -24.51
C ASN A 339 12.82 -2.31 -25.82
N LYS A 340 12.89 -3.52 -26.42
CA LYS A 340 13.78 -3.84 -27.55
C LYS A 340 13.81 -2.78 -28.66
N ASN A 341 12.64 -2.24 -29.04
CA ASN A 341 12.49 -1.20 -30.07
C ASN A 341 13.26 0.11 -29.78
N ILE A 342 13.50 0.46 -28.51
CA ILE A 342 14.28 1.64 -28.11
C ILE A 342 15.78 1.39 -28.38
N VAL A 343 16.26 0.19 -28.07
CA VAL A 343 17.66 -0.20 -28.25
C VAL A 343 18.01 -0.35 -29.73
N THR A 344 17.10 -0.89 -30.55
CA THR A 344 17.31 -1.07 -32.00
C THR A 344 17.13 0.20 -32.83
N SER A 345 16.63 1.29 -32.24
CA SER A 345 16.47 2.59 -32.92
C SER A 345 17.52 3.58 -32.44
N HIS A 346 17.19 4.40 -31.44
CA HIS A 346 18.07 5.42 -30.87
C HIS A 346 17.59 5.74 -29.45
N PHE A 347 18.50 5.89 -28.50
CA PHE A 347 18.11 6.39 -27.18
C PHE A 347 17.53 7.81 -27.31
N LYS A 348 16.52 8.13 -26.48
CA LYS A 348 15.94 9.49 -26.41
C LYS A 348 16.93 10.55 -25.92
N GLU A 349 17.98 10.13 -25.22
CA GLU A 349 19.01 10.98 -24.64
C GLU A 349 20.32 10.70 -25.37
N GLU A 350 20.82 11.66 -26.16
CA GLU A 350 22.01 11.50 -27.01
C GLU A 350 23.26 11.03 -26.25
N TYR A 351 23.44 11.54 -25.02
CA TYR A 351 24.56 11.14 -24.17
C TYR A 351 24.52 9.66 -23.73
N MET A 352 23.41 8.94 -23.95
CA MET A 352 23.29 7.51 -23.68
C MET A 352 23.66 6.64 -24.89
N GLN A 353 23.81 7.18 -26.11
CA GLN A 353 24.14 6.36 -27.30
C GLN A 353 25.41 5.49 -27.14
N PRO A 354 26.48 5.92 -26.44
CA PRO A 354 27.66 5.06 -26.24
C PRO A 354 27.39 3.74 -25.50
N LEU A 355 26.22 3.59 -24.86
CA LEU A 355 25.77 2.36 -24.19
C LEU A 355 24.95 1.45 -25.12
N GLN A 356 24.58 1.90 -26.33
CA GLN A 356 23.78 1.13 -27.28
C GLN A 356 24.44 -0.21 -27.70
N PRO A 357 25.76 -0.32 -27.93
CA PRO A 357 26.38 -1.60 -28.28
C PRO A 357 26.18 -2.66 -27.19
N PHE A 358 26.38 -2.29 -25.93
CA PHE A 358 26.13 -3.17 -24.77
C PHE A 358 24.65 -3.51 -24.63
N ALA A 359 23.75 -2.54 -24.82
CA ALA A 359 22.32 -2.79 -24.79
C ALA A 359 21.88 -3.76 -25.90
N LEU A 360 22.44 -3.67 -27.11
CA LEU A 360 22.18 -4.57 -28.24
C LEU A 360 22.71 -5.98 -27.98
N GLU A 361 23.90 -6.13 -27.42
CA GLU A 361 24.50 -7.43 -27.07
C GLU A 361 23.64 -8.24 -26.09
N HIS A 362 22.96 -7.54 -25.16
CA HIS A 362 22.20 -8.17 -24.09
C HIS A 362 20.67 -8.10 -24.22
N VAL A 363 20.13 -7.42 -25.24
CA VAL A 363 18.68 -7.23 -25.39
C VAL A 363 17.93 -8.57 -25.46
N ASP A 364 18.45 -9.55 -26.21
CA ASP A 364 17.78 -10.84 -26.41
C ASP A 364 17.81 -11.73 -25.16
N LEU A 365 18.82 -11.57 -24.29
CA LEU A 365 18.85 -12.22 -22.97
C LEU A 365 17.73 -11.69 -22.07
N MET A 366 17.56 -10.38 -22.00
CA MET A 366 16.45 -9.74 -21.28
C MET A 366 15.09 -10.14 -21.85
N GLN A 367 14.95 -10.17 -23.19
CA GLN A 367 13.70 -10.62 -23.82
C GLN A 367 13.40 -12.09 -23.55
N SER A 368 14.40 -12.98 -23.46
CA SER A 368 14.14 -14.37 -23.05
C SER A 368 13.65 -14.44 -21.61
N PHE A 369 14.36 -13.81 -20.68
CA PHE A 369 13.95 -13.73 -19.29
C PHE A 369 12.49 -13.26 -19.15
N LEU A 370 12.07 -12.21 -19.88
CA LEU A 370 10.68 -11.71 -19.85
C LEU A 370 9.65 -12.68 -20.45
N ARG A 371 10.02 -13.52 -21.44
CA ARG A 371 9.13 -14.59 -21.95
C ARG A 371 9.01 -15.74 -20.95
N ASP A 372 10.12 -16.13 -20.35
CA ASP A 372 10.24 -17.27 -19.43
C ASP A 372 9.58 -16.93 -18.07
N LEU A 373 9.64 -15.66 -17.65
CA LEU A 373 8.91 -15.07 -16.51
C LEU A 373 7.42 -15.39 -16.55
N CYS A 374 6.80 -15.25 -17.72
CA CYS A 374 5.36 -15.47 -17.97
C CYS A 374 4.94 -16.96 -17.99
N SER A 375 5.89 -17.90 -17.93
CA SER A 375 5.63 -19.33 -18.10
C SER A 375 5.39 -20.00 -16.75
N VAL A 376 4.15 -19.98 -16.27
CA VAL A 376 3.70 -20.61 -15.02
C VAL A 376 2.48 -21.50 -15.24
N GLN A 377 2.25 -22.43 -14.31
CA GLN A 377 1.02 -23.21 -14.25
C GLN A 377 -0.14 -22.34 -13.73
N ASP A 378 -1.34 -22.72 -14.13
CA ASP A 378 -2.59 -22.11 -13.67
C ASP A 378 -2.89 -22.53 -12.22
N PHE A 379 -3.61 -21.69 -11.46
CA PHE A 379 -4.02 -21.99 -10.10
C PHE A 379 -5.49 -22.41 -9.96
N HIS A 380 -6.33 -22.32 -11.01
CA HIS A 380 -7.75 -22.65 -10.88
C HIS A 380 -7.99 -24.08 -10.34
N GLU A 381 -7.22 -25.08 -10.80
CA GLU A 381 -7.28 -26.46 -10.29
C GLU A 381 -6.96 -26.56 -8.78
N SER A 382 -5.98 -25.79 -8.30
CA SER A 382 -5.66 -25.71 -6.86
C SER A 382 -6.71 -24.92 -6.06
N LEU A 383 -7.27 -23.86 -6.63
CA LEU A 383 -8.29 -23.04 -5.99
C LEU A 383 -9.59 -23.81 -5.77
N GLU A 384 -10.02 -24.68 -6.70
CA GLU A 384 -11.18 -25.55 -6.48
C GLU A 384 -11.01 -26.42 -5.23
N MET A 385 -9.85 -27.09 -5.11
CA MET A 385 -9.52 -27.93 -3.95
C MET A 385 -9.47 -27.13 -2.64
N GLU A 386 -8.89 -25.93 -2.67
CA GLU A 386 -8.86 -25.04 -1.50
C GLU A 386 -10.23 -24.48 -1.14
N HIS A 387 -11.10 -24.20 -2.12
CA HIS A 387 -12.48 -23.78 -1.90
C HIS A 387 -13.25 -24.85 -1.13
N TYR A 388 -13.19 -26.11 -1.59
CA TYR A 388 -13.78 -27.25 -0.89
C TYR A 388 -13.26 -27.42 0.54
N LEU A 389 -11.95 -27.28 0.76
CA LEU A 389 -11.37 -27.32 2.11
C LEU A 389 -11.80 -26.12 2.97
N SER A 390 -11.97 -24.94 2.37
CA SER A 390 -12.34 -23.71 3.07
C SER A 390 -13.76 -23.71 3.62
N LEU A 391 -14.69 -24.47 2.99
CA LEU A 391 -16.05 -24.69 3.49
C LEU A 391 -16.09 -25.34 4.89
N SER A 392 -14.99 -25.94 5.35
CA SER A 392 -14.85 -26.52 6.69
C SER A 392 -14.23 -25.59 7.74
N LYS A 393 -13.71 -24.41 7.33
CA LYS A 393 -13.05 -23.45 8.23
C LYS A 393 -13.95 -22.26 8.52
N ASN A 394 -13.91 -21.77 9.76
CA ASN A 394 -14.43 -20.44 10.08
C ASN A 394 -13.50 -19.38 9.47
N ILE A 395 -14.00 -18.62 8.50
CA ILE A 395 -13.26 -17.54 7.83
C ILE A 395 -13.54 -16.23 8.61
N SER A 396 -12.52 -15.42 8.85
CA SER A 396 -12.68 -14.09 9.45
C SER A 396 -11.59 -13.12 9.01
N ILE A 397 -11.94 -11.86 8.79
CA ILE A 397 -11.01 -10.79 8.41
C ILE A 397 -10.77 -9.81 9.56
N SER A 398 -9.68 -9.05 9.47
CA SER A 398 -9.35 -7.95 10.39
C SER A 398 -9.42 -6.62 9.65
N ILE A 399 -10.49 -5.86 9.89
CA ILE A 399 -10.84 -4.63 9.17
C ILE A 399 -11.21 -3.54 10.17
N THR A 400 -10.86 -2.27 9.91
CA THR A 400 -11.30 -1.17 10.78
C THR A 400 -12.67 -0.64 10.39
N LEU A 401 -13.36 0.04 11.30
CA LEU A 401 -14.69 0.60 11.05
C LEU A 401 -14.66 1.60 9.89
N ASN A 402 -13.62 2.43 9.79
CA ASN A 402 -13.44 3.36 8.69
C ASN A 402 -13.11 2.66 7.35
N GLU A 403 -12.34 1.57 7.35
CA GLU A 403 -12.10 0.76 6.14
C GLU A 403 -13.39 0.10 5.66
N MET A 404 -14.17 -0.47 6.59
CA MET A 404 -15.46 -1.10 6.34
C MET A 404 -16.47 -0.10 5.77
N ASN A 405 -16.61 1.06 6.41
CA ASN A 405 -17.53 2.11 5.97
C ASN A 405 -17.12 2.71 4.62
N LYS A 406 -15.82 2.85 4.30
CA LYS A 406 -15.35 3.34 2.99
C LYS A 406 -15.70 2.41 1.83
N ILE A 407 -15.54 1.09 2.01
CA ILE A 407 -15.97 0.13 0.98
C ILE A 407 -17.49 0.18 0.82
N HIS A 408 -18.25 0.28 1.92
CA HIS A 408 -19.70 0.43 1.86
C HIS A 408 -20.13 1.74 1.17
N GLU A 409 -19.49 2.86 1.47
CA GLU A 409 -19.69 4.18 0.85
C GLU A 409 -19.44 4.13 -0.66
N LEU A 410 -18.31 3.55 -1.10
CA LEU A 410 -18.01 3.35 -2.53
C LEU A 410 -19.05 2.45 -3.24
N LEU A 411 -19.48 1.36 -2.60
CA LEU A 411 -20.50 0.46 -3.16
C LEU A 411 -21.88 1.11 -3.29
N LEU A 412 -22.23 2.04 -2.38
CA LEU A 412 -23.46 2.84 -2.47
C LEU A 412 -23.34 3.94 -3.53
N GLN A 413 -22.21 4.65 -3.57
CA GLN A 413 -21.93 5.73 -4.52
C GLN A 413 -21.99 5.24 -5.97
N TYR A 414 -21.40 4.08 -6.24
CA TYR A 414 -21.35 3.47 -7.58
C TYR A 414 -22.42 2.39 -7.80
N LYS A 415 -23.47 2.33 -6.97
CA LYS A 415 -24.51 1.27 -7.02
C LYS A 415 -25.15 1.13 -8.41
N ASP A 416 -25.40 2.25 -9.08
CA ASP A 416 -26.03 2.27 -10.40
C ASP A 416 -25.03 1.88 -11.51
N ASP A 417 -23.77 2.33 -11.42
CA ASP A 417 -22.68 2.01 -12.36
C ASP A 417 -22.20 0.53 -12.28
N LEU A 418 -22.46 -0.12 -11.16
CA LEU A 418 -22.25 -1.57 -10.99
C LEU A 418 -23.29 -2.42 -11.74
N ALA A 419 -24.36 -1.81 -12.27
CA ALA A 419 -25.43 -2.46 -13.05
C ALA A 419 -26.08 -3.66 -12.33
N LEU A 420 -26.31 -3.53 -11.02
CA LEU A 420 -26.88 -4.59 -10.18
C LEU A 420 -28.38 -4.77 -10.47
N THR A 421 -28.82 -6.01 -10.68
CA THR A 421 -30.25 -6.37 -10.75
C THR A 421 -30.88 -6.40 -9.35
N GLU A 422 -32.21 -6.25 -9.24
CA GLU A 422 -32.90 -6.33 -7.94
C GLU A 422 -32.68 -7.68 -7.21
N ASP A 423 -32.54 -8.78 -7.97
CA ASP A 423 -32.19 -10.11 -7.47
C ASP A 423 -30.69 -10.30 -7.12
N ASP A 424 -29.84 -9.29 -7.33
CA ASP A 424 -28.39 -9.39 -7.11
C ASP A 424 -28.07 -9.51 -5.60
N PRO A 425 -27.24 -10.48 -5.18
CA PRO A 425 -26.83 -10.64 -3.78
C PRO A 425 -26.26 -9.38 -3.12
N LEU A 426 -25.50 -8.57 -3.87
CA LEU A 426 -24.95 -7.31 -3.39
C LEU A 426 -26.03 -6.24 -3.25
N PHE A 427 -26.97 -6.14 -4.21
CA PHE A 427 -28.08 -5.19 -4.13
C PHE A 427 -28.91 -5.43 -2.85
N VAL A 428 -29.26 -6.68 -2.58
CA VAL A 428 -30.01 -7.08 -1.37
C VAL A 428 -29.27 -6.75 -0.08
N LEU A 429 -27.94 -6.93 -0.03
CA LEU A 429 -27.15 -6.59 1.16
C LEU A 429 -27.01 -5.08 1.37
N LEU A 430 -26.84 -4.29 0.30
CA LEU A 430 -26.75 -2.84 0.39
C LEU A 430 -28.09 -2.22 0.82
N ASP A 431 -29.21 -2.71 0.29
CA ASP A 431 -30.56 -2.27 0.70
C ASP A 431 -30.82 -2.57 2.19
N GLU A 432 -30.43 -3.75 2.65
CA GLU A 432 -30.52 -4.13 4.06
C GLU A 432 -29.56 -3.39 5.00
N LEU A 433 -28.39 -2.97 4.51
CA LEU A 433 -27.43 -2.19 5.30
C LEU A 433 -27.83 -0.71 5.40
N GLY A 434 -28.53 -0.18 4.39
CA GLY A 434 -28.97 1.22 4.35
C GLY A 434 -27.81 2.17 4.04
N GLN A 435 -27.81 3.35 4.66
CA GLN A 435 -26.70 4.32 4.47
C GLN A 435 -25.45 3.90 5.26
N ALA A 436 -24.28 4.12 4.67
CA ALA A 436 -23.01 4.02 5.38
C ALA A 436 -22.95 5.06 6.53
N GLU A 437 -22.30 4.68 7.63
CA GLU A 437 -22.07 5.61 8.74
C GLU A 437 -20.95 6.61 8.42
N LEU A 438 -21.09 7.83 8.93
CA LEU A 438 -20.08 8.87 8.82
C LEU A 438 -18.71 8.38 9.31
N GLN A 439 -17.64 8.82 8.65
CA GLN A 439 -16.28 8.46 9.03
C GLN A 439 -16.00 8.91 10.46
N MET A 440 -15.48 7.98 11.25
CA MET A 440 -15.21 8.16 12.67
C MET A 440 -13.83 8.80 12.87
N SER A 441 -13.66 9.55 13.97
CA SER A 441 -12.35 10.11 14.33
C SER A 441 -11.30 9.01 14.49
N CYS A 442 -10.01 9.32 14.32
CA CYS A 442 -8.94 8.30 14.42
C CYS A 442 -8.91 7.61 15.79
N LEU A 443 -9.33 8.31 16.85
CA LEU A 443 -9.44 7.76 18.21
C LEU A 443 -10.58 6.75 18.36
N GLU A 444 -11.60 6.83 17.51
CA GLU A 444 -12.79 6.00 17.53
C GLU A 444 -12.74 4.86 16.50
N ASP A 445 -11.85 4.91 15.50
CA ASP A 445 -11.67 3.84 14.50
C ASP A 445 -11.17 2.54 15.13
N LEU A 446 -12.09 1.63 15.42
CA LEU A 446 -11.80 0.33 16.03
C LEU A 446 -11.42 -0.70 14.98
N THR A 447 -10.41 -1.52 15.26
CA THR A 447 -10.12 -2.73 14.47
C THR A 447 -11.07 -3.84 14.92
N VAL A 448 -11.80 -4.45 13.98
CA VAL A 448 -12.80 -5.49 14.26
C VAL A 448 -12.41 -6.81 13.59
N HIS A 449 -12.44 -7.90 14.35
CA HIS A 449 -12.42 -9.24 13.79
C HIS A 449 -13.83 -9.63 13.33
N LEU A 450 -14.04 -9.60 12.02
CA LEU A 450 -15.33 -9.83 11.39
C LEU A 450 -15.41 -11.29 10.89
N PRO A 451 -16.25 -12.16 11.49
CA PRO A 451 -16.49 -13.49 10.96
C PRO A 451 -17.25 -13.36 9.62
N LEU A 452 -16.76 -14.06 8.60
CA LEU A 452 -17.36 -14.08 7.28
C LEU A 452 -18.28 -15.30 7.13
N SER A 453 -19.46 -15.10 6.56
CA SER A 453 -20.47 -16.16 6.40
C SER A 453 -21.19 -16.07 5.07
N ASN A 454 -21.51 -17.23 4.48
CA ASN A 454 -22.34 -17.29 3.29
C ASN A 454 -23.83 -17.35 3.66
N ARG A 455 -24.57 -16.25 3.48
CA ARG A 455 -26.02 -16.18 3.69
C ARG A 455 -26.82 -17.14 2.81
N TRP A 456 -26.39 -17.35 1.56
CA TRP A 456 -27.14 -18.10 0.55
C TRP A 456 -26.72 -19.58 0.44
N GLY A 457 -25.69 -19.97 1.20
CA GLY A 457 -25.14 -21.32 1.23
C GLY A 457 -24.36 -21.70 -0.05
N PRO A 458 -23.68 -22.87 -0.05
CA PRO A 458 -22.82 -23.29 -1.17
C PRO A 458 -23.60 -23.62 -2.45
N LYS A 459 -24.91 -23.82 -2.39
CA LYS A 459 -25.75 -24.18 -3.56
C LYS A 459 -26.25 -22.98 -4.36
N LYS A 460 -26.09 -21.76 -3.84
CA LYS A 460 -26.56 -20.52 -4.47
C LYS A 460 -25.47 -19.44 -4.42
N GLN A 461 -24.20 -19.88 -4.50
CA GLN A 461 -23.12 -18.99 -4.94
C GLN A 461 -23.49 -18.54 -6.35
N VAL A 462 -23.74 -17.24 -6.51
CA VAL A 462 -23.94 -16.61 -7.82
C VAL A 462 -22.56 -16.34 -8.40
N ILE A 463 -21.81 -17.43 -8.61
CA ILE A 463 -20.73 -17.46 -9.58
C ILE A 463 -21.43 -17.11 -10.89
N ARG A 464 -21.32 -15.84 -11.31
CA ARG A 464 -21.81 -15.39 -12.61
C ARG A 464 -21.09 -16.26 -13.63
N THR A 465 -21.79 -17.23 -14.22
CA THR A 465 -21.17 -18.20 -15.12
C THR A 465 -20.50 -17.50 -16.29
N ASP A 466 -21.04 -16.38 -16.78
CA ASP A 466 -20.41 -15.53 -17.80
C ASP A 466 -19.00 -15.03 -17.41
N SER A 467 -18.77 -14.78 -16.11
CA SER A 467 -17.47 -14.36 -15.56
C SER A 467 -16.47 -15.51 -15.41
N LEU A 468 -16.92 -16.76 -15.48
CA LEU A 468 -16.09 -17.97 -15.43
C LEU A 468 -16.03 -18.69 -16.78
N GLU A 469 -17.04 -18.55 -17.65
CA GLU A 469 -17.11 -19.19 -18.96
C GLU A 469 -16.04 -18.64 -19.90
N SER A 470 -15.66 -17.35 -19.78
CA SER A 470 -14.50 -16.84 -20.51
C SER A 470 -13.16 -17.38 -20.01
N THR A 471 -13.11 -17.93 -18.80
CA THR A 471 -11.91 -18.44 -18.12
C THR A 471 -11.83 -19.97 -18.19
N ILE A 472 -12.96 -20.66 -18.33
CA ILE A 472 -13.09 -22.13 -18.33
C ILE A 472 -13.36 -22.70 -19.73
N SER A 473 -13.96 -21.95 -20.67
CA SER A 473 -14.39 -22.49 -21.98
C SER A 473 -13.28 -22.62 -23.03
N LYS A 474 -12.10 -23.12 -22.63
CA LYS A 474 -11.11 -23.72 -23.56
C LYS A 474 -10.46 -25.02 -23.03
N LYS A 475 -11.27 -25.93 -22.48
CA LYS A 475 -11.17 -27.36 -22.85
C LYS A 475 -12.39 -28.20 -22.46
N ILE A 476 -13.18 -28.54 -23.47
CA ILE A 476 -14.12 -29.66 -23.46
C ILE A 476 -13.31 -30.98 -23.51
N GLU A 477 -13.80 -31.98 -22.78
CA GLU A 477 -13.52 -33.42 -22.90
C GLU A 477 -12.06 -33.86 -23.07
N SER A 478 -11.48 -34.33 -21.97
CA SER A 478 -10.92 -35.67 -22.02
C SER A 478 -11.48 -36.53 -20.88
N GLU A 479 -12.17 -37.61 -21.25
CA GLU A 479 -12.48 -38.71 -20.32
C GLU A 479 -11.22 -39.50 -19.88
N ALA A 480 -10.01 -39.06 -20.28
CA ALA A 480 -8.75 -39.66 -19.88
C ALA A 480 -8.32 -39.33 -18.43
N VAL A 481 -8.79 -38.22 -17.83
CA VAL A 481 -8.34 -37.80 -16.48
C VAL A 481 -9.15 -38.45 -15.35
N LYS A 482 -10.40 -38.86 -15.60
CA LYS A 482 -11.23 -39.56 -14.58
C LYS A 482 -10.84 -41.02 -14.35
N GLU A 483 -10.01 -41.60 -15.21
CA GLU A 483 -9.52 -42.97 -15.07
C GLU A 483 -8.11 -43.05 -14.44
N GLN A 484 -7.39 -41.92 -14.36
CA GLN A 484 -6.00 -41.88 -13.89
C GLN A 484 -5.84 -41.46 -12.41
N CYS A 485 -6.91 -40.99 -11.75
CA CYS A 485 -6.93 -40.65 -10.32
C CYS A 485 -7.61 -41.71 -9.42
N ARG A 486 -7.71 -42.97 -9.86
CA ARG A 486 -8.26 -44.08 -9.04
C ARG A 486 -7.23 -45.08 -8.51
N ASN A 487 -5.98 -44.99 -8.93
CA ASN A 487 -4.90 -45.89 -8.50
C ASN A 487 -3.66 -45.09 -8.07
N THR A 488 -3.67 -44.54 -6.85
CA THR A 488 -2.56 -44.51 -5.87
C THR A 488 -2.94 -43.60 -4.69
N GLU A 489 -3.71 -44.13 -3.73
CA GLU A 489 -3.51 -43.70 -2.35
C GLU A 489 -2.31 -44.47 -1.80
N PRO A 490 -1.26 -43.81 -1.29
CA PRO A 490 -0.21 -44.51 -0.56
C PRO A 490 -0.79 -44.92 0.79
N THR A 491 -1.25 -46.17 0.89
CA THR A 491 -1.70 -46.77 2.16
C THR A 491 -0.66 -46.54 3.26
N LEU A 492 -1.08 -46.49 4.53
CA LEU A 492 -0.18 -46.38 5.67
C LEU A 492 0.92 -47.45 5.68
N TYR A 493 0.68 -48.61 5.05
CA TYR A 493 1.68 -49.65 4.81
C TYR A 493 2.79 -49.14 3.87
N SER A 494 2.45 -48.61 2.69
CA SER A 494 3.42 -47.87 1.85
C SER A 494 3.89 -46.55 2.48
N ALA A 495 3.20 -46.04 3.51
CA ALA A 495 3.57 -44.98 4.46
C ALA A 495 4.75 -45.33 5.40
N VAL A 496 4.77 -46.58 5.87
CA VAL A 496 5.68 -47.10 6.93
C VAL A 496 6.67 -48.14 6.38
N GLN A 497 6.48 -48.61 5.13
CA GLN A 497 7.40 -49.36 4.22
C GLN A 497 8.73 -48.62 3.94
N ARG A 498 9.19 -47.93 4.94
CA ARG A 498 9.58 -46.58 4.73
C ARG A 498 10.73 -46.20 5.67
N ALA A 499 10.58 -45.97 6.98
CA ALA A 499 11.70 -45.35 7.76
C ALA A 499 12.90 -46.25 7.90
N GLN A 500 12.64 -47.53 7.74
CA GLN A 500 13.50 -48.55 8.25
C GLN A 500 14.90 -48.50 7.53
N LYS A 501 15.04 -48.14 6.23
CA LYS A 501 16.32 -48.08 5.45
C LYS A 501 17.21 -46.87 5.74
N ASP A 502 16.83 -45.95 6.64
CA ASP A 502 17.75 -44.91 7.16
C ASP A 502 17.90 -45.00 8.69
N LYS A 503 18.75 -45.94 9.14
CA LYS A 503 18.99 -46.19 10.56
C LYS A 503 19.87 -45.14 11.27
N ASN A 504 20.22 -44.01 10.64
CA ASN A 504 21.30 -43.11 11.10
C ASN A 504 20.92 -41.63 11.26
N THR A 505 19.64 -41.30 11.36
CA THR A 505 19.15 -39.95 11.71
C THR A 505 18.11 -40.04 12.83
N GLU A 506 17.72 -38.90 13.44
CA GLU A 506 16.91 -38.78 14.69
C GLU A 506 15.44 -39.27 14.61
N TRP A 507 15.14 -40.21 13.71
CA TRP A 507 13.80 -40.66 13.35
C TRP A 507 13.48 -42.07 13.86
N GLY A 508 14.47 -42.76 14.43
CA GLY A 508 14.27 -44.04 15.13
C GLY A 508 13.22 -43.95 16.24
N GLY A 509 13.21 -42.86 17.02
CA GLY A 509 12.22 -42.66 18.09
C GLY A 509 10.77 -42.50 17.60
N ILE A 510 10.57 -42.00 16.37
CA ILE A 510 9.24 -41.92 15.74
C ILE A 510 8.81 -43.31 15.24
N ALA A 511 9.76 -44.11 14.73
CA ALA A 511 9.52 -45.50 14.38
C ALA A 511 9.19 -46.34 15.63
N ASP A 512 9.92 -46.19 16.74
CA ASP A 512 9.66 -46.91 18.00
C ASP A 512 8.31 -46.54 18.63
N TYR A 513 7.87 -45.28 18.55
CA TYR A 513 6.53 -44.86 19.00
C TYR A 513 5.42 -45.51 18.17
N LEU A 514 5.57 -45.55 16.83
CA LEU A 514 4.65 -46.29 15.96
C LEU A 514 4.69 -47.79 16.30
N MET A 515 5.88 -48.37 16.50
CA MET A 515 6.05 -49.78 16.89
C MET A 515 5.39 -50.10 18.23
N HIS A 516 5.42 -49.18 19.21
CA HIS A 516 4.76 -49.38 20.51
C HIS A 516 3.22 -49.34 20.38
N ILE A 517 2.67 -48.56 19.45
CA ILE A 517 1.24 -48.59 19.11
C ILE A 517 0.90 -49.90 18.37
N PHE A 518 1.77 -50.38 17.49
CA PHE A 518 1.59 -51.68 16.82
C PHE A 518 1.82 -52.90 17.74
N GLN A 519 2.64 -52.78 18.78
CA GLN A 519 2.83 -53.81 19.81
C GLN A 519 1.62 -53.99 20.72
N SER A 520 0.74 -53.00 20.83
CA SER A 520 -0.58 -53.16 21.49
C SER A 520 -1.64 -53.84 20.61
N VAL A 521 -1.28 -54.34 19.42
CA VAL A 521 -2.18 -55.02 18.48
C VAL A 521 -1.51 -56.33 18.00
N ASP A 522 -1.74 -57.42 18.74
CA ASP A 522 -1.04 -58.72 18.59
C ASP A 522 -1.07 -59.34 17.17
N GLU A 523 -2.03 -58.96 16.31
CA GLU A 523 -2.23 -59.59 15.00
C GLU A 523 -1.18 -59.20 13.93
N PHE A 524 -0.40 -58.13 14.12
CA PHE A 524 0.53 -57.62 13.09
C PHE A 524 1.95 -58.18 13.12
N HIS A 525 2.31 -59.00 14.11
CA HIS A 525 3.71 -59.41 14.35
C HIS A 525 4.37 -60.23 13.23
N ASN A 526 3.58 -60.92 12.39
CA ASN A 526 4.10 -61.84 11.37
C ASN A 526 4.43 -61.18 10.01
N VAL A 527 4.09 -59.90 9.79
CA VAL A 527 4.20 -59.24 8.48
C VAL A 527 5.53 -58.46 8.31
N LEU A 528 6.16 -58.04 9.41
CA LEU A 528 7.25 -57.04 9.38
C LEU A 528 8.67 -57.60 9.16
N TYR A 529 8.88 -58.92 9.25
CA TYR A 529 10.23 -59.48 9.33
C TYR A 529 10.92 -59.78 7.99
N HIS A 530 10.26 -59.62 6.84
CA HIS A 530 10.76 -60.18 5.56
C HIS A 530 10.79 -59.23 4.35
N ASP A 531 10.32 -57.98 4.47
CA ASP A 531 10.23 -57.10 3.29
C ASP A 531 11.23 -55.94 3.35
N ASP A 532 12.30 -56.06 2.57
CA ASP A 532 13.32 -55.01 2.44
C ASP A 532 12.81 -53.80 1.64
N SER A 533 11.70 -53.93 0.90
CA SER A 533 10.98 -52.74 0.41
C SER A 533 10.39 -51.95 1.57
N PHE A 534 9.96 -52.61 2.67
CA PHE A 534 9.50 -51.96 3.91
C PHE A 534 10.62 -51.18 4.61
N TYR A 535 11.87 -51.41 4.24
CA TYR A 535 12.94 -50.52 4.66
C TYR A 535 12.90 -49.20 3.81
N GLN A 536 12.65 -49.15 2.49
CA GLN A 536 13.29 -48.15 1.58
C GLN A 536 12.89 -46.65 1.62
N GLU A 537 11.73 -46.27 2.13
CA GLU A 537 11.01 -45.10 1.57
C GLU A 537 10.48 -43.95 2.54
N ILE A 538 10.57 -44.04 3.88
CA ILE A 538 10.60 -42.99 4.96
C ILE A 538 12.07 -42.85 5.31
N ARG A 539 13.01 -43.59 4.71
CA ARG A 539 14.28 -42.96 4.37
C ARG A 539 13.99 -41.72 3.54
N GLN A 540 13.24 -41.91 2.46
CA GLN A 540 12.82 -40.82 1.56
C GLN A 540 11.81 -39.88 2.24
N GLU A 541 10.76 -40.35 2.93
CA GLU A 541 9.84 -39.48 3.71
C GLU A 541 10.55 -38.76 4.90
N VAL A 542 11.66 -39.28 5.45
CA VAL A 542 12.49 -38.61 6.50
C VAL A 542 13.33 -37.56 5.84
N GLN A 543 13.97 -37.91 4.73
CA GLN A 543 14.76 -36.99 3.92
C GLN A 543 13.88 -35.86 3.37
N LEU A 544 12.66 -36.15 2.91
CA LEU A 544 11.64 -35.19 2.52
C LEU A 544 11.19 -34.33 3.71
N LYS A 545 11.09 -34.89 4.92
CA LYS A 545 10.80 -34.13 6.14
C LYS A 545 11.97 -33.26 6.60
N LEU A 546 13.22 -33.72 6.50
CA LEU A 546 14.43 -32.94 6.75
C LEU A 546 14.55 -31.79 5.76
N MET A 547 14.41 -32.06 4.45
CA MET A 547 14.37 -31.04 3.41
C MET A 547 13.23 -30.03 3.64
N LYS A 548 12.06 -30.48 4.13
CA LYS A 548 10.97 -29.58 4.56
C LYS A 548 11.36 -28.75 5.79
N CYS A 549 12.00 -29.34 6.81
CA CYS A 549 12.52 -28.61 7.98
C CYS A 549 13.53 -27.54 7.58
N GLU A 550 14.57 -27.90 6.83
CA GLU A 550 15.59 -26.98 6.31
C GLU A 550 14.96 -25.88 5.46
N LYS A 551 14.02 -26.22 4.58
CA LYS A 551 13.26 -25.24 3.79
C LYS A 551 12.46 -24.28 4.68
N PHE A 552 11.78 -24.78 5.71
CA PHE A 552 11.05 -23.96 6.66
C PHE A 552 11.97 -23.11 7.57
N GLU A 553 13.19 -23.56 7.87
CA GLU A 553 14.20 -22.76 8.58
C GLU A 553 14.75 -21.64 7.70
N MET A 554 15.05 -21.92 6.43
CA MET A 554 15.45 -20.90 5.46
C MET A 554 14.33 -19.87 5.23
N GLU A 555 13.08 -20.33 5.06
CA GLU A 555 11.89 -19.47 4.99
C GLU A 555 11.74 -18.63 6.26
N LEU A 556 11.94 -19.22 7.46
CA LEU A 556 11.83 -18.49 8.71
C LEU A 556 12.89 -17.39 8.84
N GLN A 557 14.15 -17.67 8.49
CA GLN A 557 15.22 -16.68 8.49
C GLN A 557 14.98 -15.56 7.46
N SER A 558 14.47 -15.91 6.29
CA SER A 558 14.15 -14.96 5.23
C SER A 558 13.02 -14.02 5.65
N LEU A 559 11.91 -14.57 6.15
CA LEU A 559 10.78 -13.81 6.68
C LEU A 559 11.16 -12.98 7.92
N GLN A 560 12.10 -13.42 8.75
CA GLN A 560 12.63 -12.60 9.86
C GLN A 560 13.30 -11.32 9.34
N ARG A 561 14.15 -11.41 8.30
CA ARG A 561 14.78 -10.23 7.66
C ARG A 561 13.77 -9.31 6.98
N VAL A 562 12.66 -9.86 6.46
CA VAL A 562 11.55 -9.07 5.90
C VAL A 562 10.82 -8.33 7.03
N TYR A 563 10.50 -9.02 8.14
CA TYR A 563 9.85 -8.43 9.31
C TYR A 563 10.69 -7.33 9.95
N GLU A 564 11.98 -7.58 10.19
CA GLU A 564 12.91 -6.58 10.76
C GLU A 564 13.00 -5.32 9.90
N ALA A 565 13.02 -5.47 8.57
CA ALA A 565 13.06 -4.33 7.66
C ALA A 565 11.73 -3.56 7.61
N LEU A 566 10.58 -4.25 7.68
CA LEU A 566 9.27 -3.64 7.86
C LEU A 566 9.14 -2.92 9.21
N ASP A 567 9.68 -3.48 10.30
CA ASP A 567 9.65 -2.81 11.59
C ASP A 567 10.48 -1.53 11.55
N ASN A 568 11.75 -1.61 11.12
CA ASN A 568 12.63 -0.46 10.94
C ASN A 568 12.02 0.62 10.04
N HIS A 569 11.37 0.25 8.92
CA HIS A 569 10.70 1.20 8.03
C HIS A 569 9.50 1.88 8.69
N GLY A 570 8.65 1.12 9.42
CA GLY A 570 7.55 1.71 10.18
C GLY A 570 8.03 2.67 11.28
N ASN A 571 9.15 2.35 11.93
CA ASN A 571 9.76 3.22 12.95
C ASN A 571 10.30 4.51 12.29
N PHE A 572 10.98 4.40 11.14
CA PHE A 572 11.41 5.56 10.35
C PHE A 572 10.24 6.44 9.89
N LEU A 573 9.13 5.86 9.43
CA LEU A 573 7.93 6.63 9.06
C LEU A 573 7.31 7.33 10.27
N GLN A 574 7.29 6.70 11.44
CA GLN A 574 6.82 7.32 12.69
C GLN A 574 7.73 8.47 13.12
N GLU A 575 9.06 8.33 12.98
CA GLU A 575 10.03 9.43 13.18
C GLU A 575 9.79 10.59 12.20
N GLN A 576 9.52 10.31 10.91
CA GLN A 576 9.16 11.35 9.94
C GLN A 576 7.86 12.08 10.32
N LEU A 577 6.81 11.34 10.69
CA LEU A 577 5.55 11.93 11.16
C LEU A 577 5.77 12.78 12.42
N ASN A 578 6.57 12.31 13.38
CA ASN A 578 6.91 13.06 14.59
C ASN A 578 7.70 14.34 14.26
N ALA A 579 8.65 14.29 13.32
CA ALA A 579 9.33 15.49 12.83
C ALA A 579 8.36 16.49 12.16
N TYR A 580 7.31 16.00 11.48
CA TYR A 580 6.23 16.86 10.98
C TYR A 580 5.35 17.42 12.12
N LYS A 581 5.05 16.66 13.17
CA LYS A 581 4.38 17.18 14.40
C LYS A 581 5.18 18.36 14.98
N GLU A 582 6.50 18.18 15.16
CA GLU A 582 7.39 19.22 15.70
C GLU A 582 7.47 20.44 14.78
N TYR A 583 7.64 20.25 13.48
CA TYR A 583 7.66 21.34 12.51
C TYR A 583 6.35 22.16 12.54
N LEU A 584 5.21 21.47 12.58
CA LEU A 584 3.89 22.09 12.70
C LEU A 584 3.73 22.90 14.00
N VAL A 585 4.22 22.40 15.13
CA VAL A 585 4.27 23.15 16.41
C VAL A 585 5.18 24.39 16.33
N VAL A 586 6.34 24.29 15.67
CA VAL A 586 7.24 25.43 15.44
C VAL A 586 6.59 26.48 14.54
N VAL A 587 5.87 26.07 13.48
CA VAL A 587 5.10 26.99 12.62
C VAL A 587 3.98 27.67 13.40
N ARG A 588 3.20 26.93 14.21
CA ARG A 588 2.14 27.47 15.07
C ARG A 588 2.67 28.51 16.07
N SER A 589 3.77 28.20 16.75
CA SER A 589 4.39 29.13 17.71
C SER A 589 5.00 30.37 17.04
N ARG A 590 5.57 30.25 15.83
CA ARG A 590 6.03 31.39 15.02
C ARG A 590 4.87 32.27 14.55
N ALA A 591 3.78 31.68 14.09
CA ALA A 591 2.58 32.43 13.71
C ALA A 591 2.02 33.25 14.89
N ALA A 592 1.98 32.66 16.09
CA ALA A 592 1.57 33.34 17.32
C ALA A 592 2.58 34.40 17.83
N SER A 593 3.87 34.26 17.53
CA SER A 593 4.92 35.16 18.04
C SER A 593 5.08 36.46 17.24
N VAL A 594 4.71 36.47 15.95
CA VAL A 594 4.69 37.70 15.13
C VAL A 594 3.82 38.78 15.76
N SER A 595 2.76 38.40 16.48
CA SER A 595 1.87 39.30 17.24
C SER A 595 2.52 40.04 18.42
N LYS A 596 3.73 39.63 18.87
CA LYS A 596 4.37 40.19 20.10
C LYS A 596 5.51 41.18 19.85
N VAL A 597 6.01 41.35 18.62
CA VAL A 597 7.27 42.09 18.37
C VAL A 597 7.08 43.62 18.26
N GLN A 598 5.86 44.14 18.08
CA GLN A 598 5.60 45.58 17.87
C GLN A 598 5.45 46.45 19.14
N LYS A 599 5.69 45.94 20.36
CA LYS A 599 5.65 46.75 21.60
C LYS A 599 6.96 46.68 22.39
N ARG A 600 7.95 47.50 21.99
CA ARG A 600 9.14 47.84 22.81
C ARG A 600 9.45 49.35 22.79
N SER A 601 8.65 50.14 23.50
CA SER A 601 9.06 51.48 23.98
C SER A 601 8.11 52.07 25.04
N SER A 602 8.27 51.70 26.31
CA SER A 602 8.21 52.62 27.49
C SER A 602 8.18 51.84 28.81
N PHE A 603 8.91 52.36 29.79
CA PHE A 603 9.08 51.81 31.13
C PHE A 603 7.83 52.03 32.01
N GLY A 604 7.51 51.10 32.93
CA GLY A 604 6.45 51.32 33.93
C GLY A 604 6.05 50.04 34.67
N LEU A 605 6.35 49.95 35.97
CA LEU A 605 5.98 48.80 36.80
C LEU A 605 4.49 48.81 37.15
N SER A 606 3.80 47.69 36.96
CA SER A 606 2.90 47.13 37.97
C SER A 606 2.40 45.74 37.57
N SER A 607 2.49 44.79 38.49
CA SER A 607 1.88 43.47 38.37
C SER A 607 0.37 43.58 38.63
N SER A 608 -0.45 43.26 37.63
CA SER A 608 -1.87 42.98 37.84
C SER A 608 -2.30 41.81 36.94
N GLN A 609 -3.08 40.89 37.51
CA GLN A 609 -3.68 39.78 36.78
C GLN A 609 -4.70 40.35 35.79
N SER A 610 -4.53 40.04 34.50
CA SER A 610 -5.45 40.43 33.43
C SER A 610 -6.07 39.18 32.84
N GLY A 611 -7.34 38.93 33.13
CA GLY A 611 -8.15 37.96 32.37
C GLY A 611 -8.35 38.39 30.91
N PRO A 612 -9.09 37.61 30.11
CA PRO A 612 -9.34 37.92 28.70
C PRO A 612 -9.97 39.31 28.55
N LYS A 613 -9.39 40.14 27.67
CA LYS A 613 -9.92 41.47 27.35
C LYS A 613 -11.27 41.31 26.65
N VAL A 614 -12.34 41.76 27.30
CA VAL A 614 -13.67 41.85 26.71
C VAL A 614 -13.87 43.23 26.11
N LEU A 615 -13.96 43.33 24.78
CA LEU A 615 -14.35 44.56 24.10
C LEU A 615 -15.89 44.66 24.06
N LYS A 616 -16.43 45.85 24.33
CA LYS A 616 -17.86 46.14 24.24
C LYS A 616 -18.12 47.16 23.14
N PHE A 617 -19.07 46.88 22.27
CA PHE A 617 -19.49 47.72 21.15
C PHE A 617 -21.00 47.97 21.24
N THR A 618 -21.45 49.14 20.81
CA THR A 618 -22.89 49.39 20.59
C THR A 618 -23.28 48.97 19.18
N TYR A 619 -24.51 48.50 19.02
CA TYR A 619 -25.03 48.10 17.71
C TYR A 619 -24.91 49.23 16.66
N THR A 620 -25.20 50.48 17.04
CA THR A 620 -25.11 51.66 16.15
C THR A 620 -23.68 52.05 15.78
N GLN A 621 -22.66 51.61 16.52
CA GLN A 621 -21.27 51.74 16.11
C GLN A 621 -20.92 50.71 15.03
N LEU A 622 -21.33 49.45 15.22
CA LEU A 622 -21.08 48.36 14.27
C LEU A 622 -21.80 48.58 12.92
N GLU A 623 -23.02 49.11 12.94
CA GLU A 623 -23.76 49.49 11.73
C GLU A 623 -23.04 50.62 10.95
N ARG A 624 -22.46 51.60 11.66
CA ARG A 624 -21.71 52.72 11.05
C ARG A 624 -20.31 52.34 10.55
N GLU A 625 -19.63 51.42 11.22
CA GLU A 625 -18.35 50.83 10.78
C GLU A 625 -18.54 49.81 9.64
N GLY A 626 -19.78 49.65 9.14
CA GLY A 626 -20.13 48.78 8.02
C GLY A 626 -20.13 47.29 8.38
N VAL A 627 -20.04 46.96 9.67
CA VAL A 627 -19.96 45.59 10.19
C VAL A 627 -21.30 44.89 10.06
N ILE A 628 -22.42 45.59 10.05
CA ILE A 628 -23.77 45.01 9.85
C ILE A 628 -24.29 45.40 8.47
N ILE A 629 -24.62 44.41 7.63
CA ILE A 629 -24.99 44.58 6.20
C ILE A 629 -26.51 44.69 6.00
N GLU A 630 -27.29 43.78 6.59
CA GLU A 630 -28.76 43.73 6.47
C GLU A 630 -29.38 43.41 7.82
N THR A 631 -30.54 44.01 8.11
CA THR A 631 -31.33 43.77 9.34
C THR A 631 -32.82 43.73 9.04
N ASN A 632 -33.28 42.61 8.51
CA ASN A 632 -34.64 42.51 7.97
C ASN A 632 -35.73 42.47 9.04
N ASP A 633 -35.37 42.16 10.30
CA ASP A 633 -36.35 41.82 11.35
C ASP A 633 -36.14 42.55 12.71
N ILE A 634 -35.24 43.55 12.81
CA ILE A 634 -35.03 44.33 14.05
C ILE A 634 -35.64 45.73 13.91
N PRO A 635 -36.72 46.08 14.66
CA PRO A 635 -37.32 47.40 14.61
C PRO A 635 -36.35 48.51 15.03
N GLU A 636 -36.29 49.61 14.27
CA GLU A 636 -35.32 50.70 14.49
C GLU A 636 -35.27 51.22 15.94
N LYS A 637 -36.43 51.28 16.60
CA LYS A 637 -36.55 51.74 18.00
C LYS A 637 -35.86 50.83 19.03
N LYS A 638 -35.52 49.59 18.68
CA LYS A 638 -34.78 48.64 19.55
C LYS A 638 -33.29 48.55 19.23
N LYS A 639 -32.82 49.12 18.11
CA LYS A 639 -31.40 49.09 17.69
C LYS A 639 -30.47 49.82 18.68
N SER A 640 -30.99 50.83 19.41
CA SER A 640 -30.24 51.57 20.43
C SER A 640 -30.00 50.80 21.74
N ASP A 641 -30.72 49.71 21.98
CA ASP A 641 -30.71 48.96 23.23
C ASP A 641 -29.96 47.61 23.12
N ILE A 642 -29.23 47.40 22.02
CA ILE A 642 -28.38 46.23 21.79
C ILE A 642 -26.92 46.60 22.05
N SER A 643 -26.26 45.79 22.89
CA SER A 643 -24.80 45.84 23.09
C SER A 643 -24.17 44.50 22.74
N VAL A 644 -23.02 44.55 22.09
CA VAL A 644 -22.28 43.39 21.60
C VAL A 644 -20.98 43.32 22.38
N THR A 645 -20.63 42.16 22.93
CA THR A 645 -19.32 41.95 23.54
C THR A 645 -18.56 40.89 22.77
N VAL A 646 -17.30 41.18 22.48
CA VAL A 646 -16.36 40.23 21.88
C VAL A 646 -15.27 39.95 22.89
N SER A 647 -15.10 38.68 23.22
CA SER A 647 -14.00 38.19 24.05
C SER A 647 -13.20 37.15 23.28
N SER A 648 -11.95 36.94 23.68
CA SER A 648 -11.11 35.87 23.14
C SER A 648 -10.62 35.05 24.33
N PRO A 649 -11.29 33.93 24.68
CA PRO A 649 -10.87 33.07 25.78
C PRO A 649 -9.55 32.35 25.44
N GLU A 650 -9.35 31.97 24.18
CA GLU A 650 -8.12 31.36 23.67
C GLU A 650 -7.64 32.03 22.37
N PRO A 651 -6.31 32.09 22.10
CA PRO A 651 -5.78 32.71 20.89
C PRO A 651 -6.23 31.99 19.61
N GLY A 652 -7.16 32.62 18.88
CA GLY A 652 -7.75 32.07 17.64
C GLY A 652 -9.27 31.84 17.74
N VAL A 653 -9.83 31.82 18.95
CA VAL A 653 -11.28 31.71 19.18
C VAL A 653 -11.83 33.04 19.68
N TYR A 654 -12.94 33.48 19.10
CA TYR A 654 -13.64 34.71 19.46
C TYR A 654 -15.10 34.42 19.82
N THR A 655 -15.44 34.57 21.10
CA THR A 655 -16.83 34.49 21.57
C THR A 655 -17.50 35.84 21.38
N ILE A 656 -18.58 35.88 20.58
CA ILE A 656 -19.44 37.05 20.40
C ILE A 656 -20.75 36.82 21.15
N THR A 657 -21.05 37.71 22.10
CA THR A 657 -22.25 37.66 22.94
C THR A 657 -23.09 38.92 22.72
N LEU A 658 -24.40 38.75 22.47
CA LEU A 658 -25.37 39.83 22.29
C LEU A 658 -26.25 40.00 23.54
N TYR A 659 -26.37 41.25 23.99
CA TYR A 659 -27.16 41.64 25.15
C TYR A 659 -28.22 42.68 24.78
N TYR A 660 -29.48 42.40 25.14
CA TYR A 660 -30.55 43.39 25.17
C TYR A 660 -30.62 44.08 26.53
N LYS A 661 -30.78 45.39 26.51
CA LYS A 661 -30.81 46.24 27.71
C LYS A 661 -32.09 46.02 28.52
N GLY A 662 -32.04 45.13 29.51
CA GLY A 662 -33.14 44.83 30.43
C GLY A 662 -33.23 43.37 30.86
N GLU A 663 -32.55 42.46 30.17
CA GLU A 663 -32.50 41.03 30.51
C GLU A 663 -31.09 40.63 30.97
N THR A 664 -31.01 39.74 31.94
CA THR A 664 -29.74 39.23 32.50
C THR A 664 -29.21 37.96 31.83
N SER A 665 -29.99 37.39 30.90
CA SER A 665 -29.61 36.24 30.07
C SER A 665 -28.96 36.70 28.76
N ASN A 666 -27.86 36.06 28.37
CA ASN A 666 -27.25 36.22 27.04
C ASN A 666 -28.31 35.90 25.98
N ALA A 667 -28.64 36.85 25.10
CA ALA A 667 -29.73 36.66 24.12
C ALA A 667 -29.28 35.85 22.90
N TYR A 668 -27.98 35.90 22.59
CA TYR A 668 -27.31 35.08 21.59
C TYR A 668 -25.82 35.05 21.92
N GLU A 669 -25.22 33.87 21.80
CA GLU A 669 -23.79 33.65 22.01
C GLU A 669 -23.30 32.72 20.91
N THR A 670 -22.15 33.04 20.31
CA THR A 670 -21.57 32.25 19.22
C THR A 670 -20.06 32.41 19.22
N ASP A 671 -19.37 31.29 19.20
CA ASP A 671 -17.93 31.22 19.02
C ASP A 671 -17.60 31.24 17.52
N LEU A 672 -16.63 32.06 17.16
CA LEU A 672 -16.08 32.15 15.82
C LEU A 672 -14.61 31.78 15.85
N ASN A 673 -14.25 30.72 15.12
CA ASN A 673 -12.86 30.36 14.88
C ASN A 673 -12.26 31.30 13.83
N LEU A 674 -11.10 31.87 14.11
CA LEU A 674 -10.35 32.73 13.18
C LEU A 674 -10.01 32.00 11.87
N GLU A 675 -9.83 30.67 11.90
CA GLU A 675 -9.52 29.87 10.72
C GLU A 675 -10.72 29.81 9.75
N GLU A 676 -11.93 29.50 10.24
CA GLU A 676 -13.17 29.56 9.42
C GLU A 676 -13.42 30.96 8.82
N LEU A 677 -13.15 32.01 9.59
CA LEU A 677 -13.37 33.40 9.16
C LEU A 677 -12.43 33.79 8.02
N LEU A 678 -11.20 33.27 8.01
CA LEU A 678 -10.22 33.50 6.94
C LEU A 678 -10.53 32.68 5.68
N GLU A 679 -11.03 31.46 5.84
CA GLU A 679 -11.43 30.59 4.73
C GLU A 679 -12.65 31.16 3.97
N LYS A 680 -13.71 31.53 4.69
CA LYS A 680 -14.92 32.15 4.10
C LYS A 680 -14.61 33.51 3.46
N GLN A 681 -13.63 34.25 3.98
CA GLN A 681 -13.11 35.47 3.34
C GLN A 681 -12.44 35.18 1.99
N HIS A 682 -11.72 34.06 1.84
CA HIS A 682 -11.06 33.69 0.58
C HIS A 682 -12.07 33.25 -0.49
N LEU A 683 -13.17 32.61 -0.09
CA LEU A 683 -14.26 32.17 -0.97
C LEU A 683 -15.22 33.30 -1.37
N SER A 684 -15.12 34.48 -0.75
CA SER A 684 -16.01 35.65 -0.96
C SER A 684 -17.49 35.40 -0.62
N GLU A 685 -17.79 34.42 0.22
CA GLU A 685 -19.16 34.08 0.63
C GLU A 685 -19.58 34.75 1.94
N PRO A 686 -20.80 35.30 2.06
CA PRO A 686 -21.34 35.79 3.32
C PRO A 686 -21.75 34.62 4.24
N ILE A 687 -21.50 34.73 5.55
CA ILE A 687 -21.89 33.72 6.52
C ILE A 687 -23.42 33.64 6.64
N SER A 688 -24.03 32.62 6.04
CA SER A 688 -25.40 32.19 6.33
C SER A 688 -25.40 31.09 7.39
N SER A 689 -25.86 31.39 8.61
CA SER A 689 -25.98 30.37 9.67
C SER A 689 -27.18 29.45 9.42
N SER A 690 -26.90 28.28 8.83
CA SER A 690 -27.85 27.20 8.57
C SER A 690 -28.13 26.37 9.84
N SER A 691 -28.96 26.93 10.72
CA SER A 691 -29.67 26.17 11.76
C SER A 691 -31.01 26.84 12.01
N GLY A 692 -32.08 26.06 11.91
CA GLY A 692 -33.44 26.57 11.78
C GLY A 692 -34.07 26.98 13.10
N LEU A 693 -34.46 28.24 13.21
CA LEU A 693 -35.57 28.77 14.03
C LEU A 693 -35.75 30.27 13.72
N ASN A 694 -37.01 30.72 13.57
CA ASN A 694 -37.34 32.09 13.14
C ASN A 694 -37.17 33.12 14.26
N LEU A 695 -36.01 33.80 14.30
CA LEU A 695 -35.75 35.00 15.11
C LEU A 695 -34.77 35.95 14.38
N PRO A 696 -34.78 37.27 14.69
CA PRO A 696 -34.29 38.33 13.80
C PRO A 696 -32.75 38.42 13.69
N LYS A 697 -32.18 38.22 12.49
CA LYS A 697 -30.71 38.15 12.28
C LYS A 697 -30.10 39.36 11.53
N PRO A 698 -29.00 39.97 12.03
CA PRO A 698 -28.14 40.86 11.26
C PRO A 698 -27.09 40.10 10.42
N LYS A 699 -26.95 40.41 9.12
CA LYS A 699 -25.78 39.95 8.30
C LYS A 699 -24.54 40.79 8.62
N VAL A 700 -23.31 40.25 8.46
CA VAL A 700 -22.06 40.91 8.89
C VAL A 700 -20.98 41.02 7.80
N ASN A 701 -20.19 42.12 7.76
CA ASN A 701 -19.16 42.42 6.74
C ASN A 701 -17.71 42.26 7.22
N PHE A 702 -16.85 41.74 6.33
CA PHE A 702 -15.53 41.19 6.61
C PHE A 702 -14.40 42.19 6.91
N LYS A 703 -14.62 43.51 6.85
CA LYS A 703 -13.54 44.48 7.12
C LYS A 703 -13.07 44.50 8.58
N LEU A 704 -13.89 44.07 9.55
CA LEU A 704 -13.62 44.31 10.97
C LEU A 704 -12.94 43.15 11.74
N ALA A 705 -12.82 41.94 11.20
CA ALA A 705 -12.05 40.87 11.86
C ALA A 705 -10.59 41.31 12.10
N ARG A 706 -10.02 42.08 11.15
CA ARG A 706 -8.67 42.64 11.23
C ARG A 706 -8.55 43.80 12.23
N GLU A 707 -9.58 44.63 12.39
CA GLU A 707 -9.58 45.72 13.37
C GLU A 707 -9.89 45.25 14.80
N ILE A 708 -10.80 44.29 14.97
CA ILE A 708 -11.07 43.67 16.28
C ILE A 708 -9.84 42.89 16.74
N SER A 709 -9.17 42.14 15.85
CA SER A 709 -7.89 41.48 16.16
C SER A 709 -6.81 42.48 16.62
N HIS A 710 -6.73 43.67 15.99
CA HIS A 710 -5.83 44.74 16.41
C HIS A 710 -6.22 45.45 17.72
N LYS A 711 -7.50 45.41 18.13
CA LYS A 711 -8.00 46.03 19.37
C LYS A 711 -8.03 45.06 20.56
N CYS A 712 -8.19 43.75 20.32
CA CYS A 712 -8.17 42.71 21.36
C CYS A 712 -6.76 42.35 21.87
N ASN A 713 -5.71 42.49 21.04
CA ASN A 713 -4.31 42.17 21.39
C ASN A 713 -3.52 43.36 21.99
#